data_AF-A0AAE0LC23-F1
#
_entry.id   AF-A0AAE0LC23-F1
#
_cell.length_a   1.000
_cell.length_b   1.000
_cell.length_c   1.000
_cell.angle_alpha   90.00
_cell.angle_beta   90.00
_cell.angle_gamma   90.00
#
_symmetry.space_group_name_H-M   'P 1'
#
loop_
_entity.id
_entity.type
_entity.pdbx_description
1 polymer ?
#
loop_
_entity_poly.entity_id
_entity_poly.type
_entity_poly.pdbx_seq_one_letter_code
_entity_poly.pdbx_strand_id
1 'polypeptide(L)'
;MDVGIDMREECYGIVLKVLQSYKRGLEGMRKTEGRLLDLQTTDAPAMSNSRNLARVFGEDAWRKVWSESVANLHNDCLVSDAQRRALLKGHNFRLTDMLQIPGERLAFFFTTMEQIASDPQLQSELSLGDAPEGSIPTLTMLIPCYDETIILEEAYLRDCDGVRSNLQFIISEYKEEWSNFAAKHQESPDALVERFLQGALESDTVMEIKLWASYRSQTVVRTVKGAVNYLHALQVLHGQERMMRSGQLLIAHQTFGSVTPANPKKAENRDNNVMWMLQQWRDYPIFLVFDYKHQTARPHVVEQVQDFLRRKMEDLSVGEPEAKAAIDELTLCTCMGRYGTNSEGEPAFELLEVIPRIYPLLLGTKQRTQGKAANQRSTLHFFSGQVLQMLDANMGTFLGECFKVPLVTRRMQPFHKLEDRRLVRNRVIGFREYIFTQEHGAAGNAMGTSEWTFGTIFQRTLGELNVRMHYGHPDFFDGMWSLNRGSVSKASAIINMSEDMFAGLNLLRRGENSRHSDLLEYDKGREASFNAAGTFLIKISSGGVAMLRAREFHKIYGAMTINKRLSFFYGSSGFFANTTMLDLLLTVYMYAFLWLSLSALSVSDVGALNSALATEWVLNLGVVTMLPQLMEMTLEYGPVLAMIKFFGNVVAAMCFFVFHNRTISATVLNSLGNDVAKYLATGRPNSNVHFSFLSMYKMYRNTHYAVGLKLLLVFTIYVSMSKDVNKTGYLPMFFLVGTVVCWIAVPILFNPQPLWSNLKSSVVEFLGFIITVPSKPCVQKNSAFSENTLYEVGLQHACEMHSRYRWNSRAVHFFCHLVWCYALVGSCPSLILEVCYILMAMFVLHVAGTTIWELFGRPNILLLMLILLWGFTPFVIGALSTSDYTDFALYVYIFPVLIFAEVLGLFRMFVTLVSQVIIVQKHPEMSILSRWLCFKVNIIELTDKRLVEFLYFRTLRFHIDFIGATSILLVNSAIHFVFVLLEYIAGLHTIFVLNPNAARGLCQGIMDAHYYKKKSI
;
A
#
# COMPACT_ATOMS: atom_id res chain seq x y z
N MET A 1 42.51 -16.35 -6.63
CA MET A 1 41.19 -16.29 -7.28
C MET A 1 40.84 -17.72 -7.67
N ASP A 2 40.33 -18.51 -6.73
CA ASP A 2 39.76 -19.85 -7.01
C ASP A 2 38.25 -19.79 -6.75
N VAL A 3 37.56 -18.97 -7.55
CA VAL A 3 36.09 -18.90 -7.57
C VAL A 3 35.58 -19.79 -8.71
N GLY A 4 36.11 -21.02 -8.76
CA GLY A 4 35.81 -22.04 -9.77
C GLY A 4 34.95 -23.19 -9.25
N ILE A 5 34.42 -23.08 -8.03
CA ILE A 5 33.37 -24.00 -7.56
C ILE A 5 32.05 -23.52 -8.17
N ASP A 6 31.43 -24.45 -8.88
CA ASP A 6 30.51 -24.26 -9.98
C ASP A 6 29.28 -23.43 -9.60
N MET A 7 29.25 -22.17 -10.03
CA MET A 7 28.07 -21.30 -9.90
C MET A 7 26.82 -21.97 -10.48
N ARG A 8 26.97 -22.87 -11.46
CA ARG A 8 25.85 -23.67 -11.99
C ARG A 8 25.38 -24.73 -11.03
N GLU A 9 26.24 -25.45 -10.32
CA GLU A 9 25.80 -26.47 -9.36
C GLU A 9 25.08 -25.85 -8.16
N GLU A 10 25.56 -24.72 -7.63
CA GLU A 10 24.87 -24.02 -6.54
C GLU A 10 23.50 -23.49 -7.02
N CYS A 11 23.44 -22.87 -8.21
CA CYS A 11 22.18 -22.43 -8.81
C CYS A 11 21.24 -23.59 -9.11
N TYR A 12 21.74 -24.70 -9.66
CA TYR A 12 20.95 -25.88 -9.98
C TYR A 12 20.42 -26.55 -8.71
N GLY A 13 21.23 -26.64 -7.65
CA GLY A 13 20.83 -27.12 -6.34
C GLY A 13 19.78 -26.22 -5.66
N ILE A 14 19.90 -24.90 -5.79
CA ILE A 14 18.90 -23.94 -5.33
C ILE A 14 17.60 -24.11 -6.12
N VAL A 15 17.66 -24.13 -7.45
CA VAL A 15 16.49 -24.30 -8.32
C VAL A 15 15.82 -25.64 -8.05
N LEU A 16 16.57 -26.73 -7.89
CA LEU A 16 16.02 -28.03 -7.49
C LEU A 16 15.35 -27.97 -6.12
N LYS A 17 15.95 -27.33 -5.12
CA LYS A 17 15.31 -27.15 -3.80
C LYS A 17 14.03 -26.33 -3.88
N VAL A 18 14.03 -25.26 -4.68
CA VAL A 18 12.86 -24.41 -4.92
C VAL A 18 11.77 -25.19 -5.67
N LEU A 19 12.12 -25.92 -6.73
CA LEU A 19 11.20 -26.79 -7.48
C LEU A 19 10.69 -27.97 -6.63
N GLN A 20 11.53 -28.57 -5.80
CA GLN A 20 11.13 -29.61 -4.85
C GLN A 20 10.24 -29.02 -3.76
N SER A 21 10.51 -27.80 -3.29
CA SER A 21 9.63 -27.07 -2.39
C SER A 21 8.30 -26.73 -3.06
N TYR A 22 8.27 -26.50 -4.37
CA TYR A 22 7.03 -26.35 -5.13
C TYR A 22 6.28 -27.67 -5.27
N LYS A 23 6.98 -28.77 -5.54
CA LYS A 23 6.38 -30.11 -5.57
C LYS A 23 5.88 -30.58 -4.20
N ARG A 24 6.53 -30.14 -3.11
CA ARG A 24 6.10 -30.31 -1.72
C ARG A 24 5.06 -29.27 -1.29
N GLY A 25 4.86 -28.23 -2.08
CA GLY A 25 3.97 -27.11 -1.83
C GLY A 25 2.63 -27.35 -2.50
N LEU A 26 1.73 -28.02 -1.79
CA LEU A 26 0.27 -27.99 -1.96
C LEU A 26 -0.25 -27.67 -3.39
N GLU A 27 -0.01 -28.54 -4.37
CA GLU A 27 -0.63 -28.39 -5.71
C GLU A 27 -2.16 -28.41 -5.61
N GLY A 28 -2.83 -27.49 -6.33
CA GLY A 28 -4.29 -27.47 -6.40
C GLY A 28 -4.99 -27.09 -5.09
N MET A 29 -4.32 -26.35 -4.20
CA MET A 29 -4.84 -25.85 -2.91
C MET A 29 -6.25 -25.30 -2.95
N ARG A 30 -6.54 -24.47 -3.96
CA ARG A 30 -7.84 -23.80 -4.12
C ARG A 30 -8.74 -24.48 -5.14
N LYS A 31 -8.34 -25.62 -5.70
CA LYS A 31 -9.12 -26.32 -6.72
C LYS A 31 -10.37 -26.92 -6.10
N THR A 32 -11.54 -26.36 -6.38
CA THR A 32 -12.85 -26.86 -5.94
C THR A 32 -13.46 -27.87 -6.91
N GLU A 33 -13.17 -27.74 -8.21
CA GLU A 33 -13.70 -28.61 -9.25
C GLU A 33 -13.31 -30.08 -9.04
N GLY A 34 -14.33 -30.95 -9.01
CA GLY A 34 -14.16 -32.39 -8.82
C GLY A 34 -13.88 -32.83 -7.37
N ARG A 35 -13.85 -31.91 -6.40
CA ARG A 35 -13.68 -32.26 -4.98
C ARG A 35 -15.01 -32.58 -4.31
N LEU A 36 -15.09 -33.79 -3.76
CA LEU A 36 -16.20 -34.26 -2.94
C LEU A 36 -15.74 -34.36 -1.49
N LEU A 37 -16.44 -33.67 -0.59
CA LEU A 37 -16.24 -33.86 0.85
C LEU A 37 -17.01 -35.10 1.30
N ASP A 38 -16.29 -36.20 1.49
CA ASP A 38 -16.79 -37.39 2.19
C ASP A 38 -16.34 -37.38 3.66
N LEU A 39 -17.30 -37.15 4.57
CA LEU A 39 -17.11 -37.15 6.02
C LEU A 39 -17.90 -38.27 6.70
N GLN A 40 -18.41 -39.24 5.93
CA GLN A 40 -19.09 -40.41 6.50
C GLN A 40 -18.08 -41.29 7.25
N THR A 41 -18.58 -41.94 8.30
CA THR A 41 -17.80 -42.80 9.22
C THR A 41 -17.97 -44.29 8.91
N THR A 42 -18.13 -44.64 7.63
CA THR A 42 -18.26 -46.02 7.17
C THR A 42 -16.95 -46.57 6.60
N ASP A 43 -16.81 -47.90 6.52
CA ASP A 43 -15.63 -48.68 6.12
C ASP A 43 -15.14 -48.48 4.66
N ALA A 44 -15.26 -47.26 4.12
CA ALA A 44 -14.77 -46.84 2.81
C ALA A 44 -13.22 -46.75 2.77
N PRO A 45 -12.57 -46.60 1.59
CA PRO A 45 -11.14 -46.84 1.37
C PRO A 45 -10.20 -45.97 2.22
N ALA A 46 -8.90 -46.28 2.21
CA ALA A 46 -7.83 -45.67 3.02
C ALA A 46 -7.62 -44.14 2.89
N MET A 47 -8.51 -43.39 2.21
CA MET A 47 -8.38 -41.96 1.88
C MET A 47 -9.69 -41.15 2.02
N SER A 48 -10.54 -41.42 3.02
CA SER A 48 -11.69 -40.53 3.32
C SER A 48 -11.24 -39.27 4.09
N ASN A 49 -11.93 -38.13 3.92
CA ASN A 49 -11.56 -36.88 4.62
C ASN A 49 -11.65 -37.04 6.15
N SER A 50 -12.63 -37.82 6.63
CA SER A 50 -12.81 -38.16 8.05
C SER A 50 -11.57 -38.85 8.63
N ARG A 51 -10.97 -39.82 7.92
CA ARG A 51 -9.74 -40.50 8.37
C ARG A 51 -8.52 -39.58 8.37
N ASN A 52 -8.39 -38.71 7.38
CA ASN A 52 -7.29 -37.73 7.34
C ASN A 52 -7.36 -36.78 8.53
N LEU A 53 -8.56 -36.28 8.85
CA LEU A 53 -8.79 -35.45 10.02
C LEU A 53 -8.49 -36.20 11.33
N ALA A 54 -8.93 -37.45 11.44
CA ALA A 54 -8.64 -38.29 12.61
C ALA A 54 -7.13 -38.53 12.81
N ARG A 55 -6.38 -38.75 11.72
CA ARG A 55 -4.91 -38.90 11.77
C ARG A 55 -4.19 -37.62 12.21
N VAL A 56 -4.71 -36.45 11.88
CA VAL A 56 -4.08 -35.17 12.22
C VAL A 56 -4.48 -34.73 13.63
N PHE A 57 -5.77 -34.72 13.96
CA PHE A 57 -6.28 -34.17 15.22
C PHE A 57 -6.52 -35.21 16.31
N GLY A 58 -6.58 -36.50 15.98
CA GLY A 58 -6.97 -37.59 16.87
C GLY A 58 -8.43 -38.03 16.64
N GLU A 59 -8.73 -39.29 16.95
CA GLU A 59 -10.04 -39.95 16.70
C GLU A 59 -11.23 -39.24 17.37
N ASP A 60 -11.04 -38.71 18.58
CA ASP A 60 -12.10 -38.06 19.34
C ASP A 60 -12.21 -36.55 19.07
N ALA A 61 -11.08 -35.88 18.81
CA ALA A 61 -11.02 -34.42 18.71
C ALA A 61 -11.49 -33.89 17.36
N TRP A 62 -11.27 -34.64 16.27
CA TRP A 62 -11.53 -34.13 14.92
C TRP A 62 -13.01 -33.79 14.66
N ARG A 63 -13.94 -34.53 15.27
CA ARG A 63 -15.38 -34.29 15.13
C ARG A 63 -15.77 -32.93 15.71
N LYS A 64 -15.19 -32.58 16.86
CA LYS A 64 -15.40 -31.29 17.53
C LYS A 64 -14.76 -30.16 16.72
N VAL A 65 -13.54 -30.36 16.21
CA VAL A 65 -12.87 -29.43 15.29
C VAL A 65 -13.76 -29.12 14.08
N TRP A 66 -14.34 -30.16 13.47
CA TRP A 66 -15.22 -30.00 12.32
C TRP A 66 -16.54 -29.31 12.67
N SER A 67 -17.21 -29.71 13.74
CA SER A 67 -18.49 -29.11 14.13
C SER A 67 -18.36 -27.62 14.46
N GLU A 68 -17.28 -27.24 15.15
CA GLU A 68 -16.98 -25.84 15.48
C GLU A 68 -16.65 -25.03 14.22
N SER A 69 -15.88 -25.61 13.29
CA SER A 69 -15.56 -24.96 12.01
C SER A 69 -16.82 -24.69 11.17
N VAL A 70 -17.74 -25.65 11.10
CA VAL A 70 -19.02 -25.51 10.39
C VAL A 70 -19.94 -24.51 11.08
N ALA A 71 -19.98 -24.49 12.41
CA ALA A 71 -20.73 -23.49 13.18
C ALA A 71 -20.20 -22.07 12.91
N ASN A 72 -18.87 -21.89 12.86
CA ASN A 72 -18.26 -20.61 12.55
C ASN A 72 -18.58 -20.13 11.13
N LEU A 73 -18.54 -21.01 10.11
CA LEU A 73 -18.97 -20.66 8.75
C LEU A 73 -20.42 -20.12 8.72
N HIS A 74 -21.31 -20.77 9.45
CA HIS A 74 -22.71 -20.33 9.52
C HIS A 74 -22.86 -18.99 10.25
N ASN A 75 -22.20 -18.82 11.39
CA ASN A 75 -22.23 -17.58 12.17
C ASN A 75 -21.66 -16.39 11.40
N ASP A 76 -20.72 -16.65 10.49
CA ASP A 76 -20.14 -15.65 9.59
C ASP A 76 -20.97 -15.40 8.33
N CYS A 77 -22.14 -16.05 8.22
CA CYS A 77 -23.06 -15.98 7.07
C CYS A 77 -22.48 -16.54 5.76
N LEU A 78 -21.44 -17.38 5.86
CA LEU A 78 -20.77 -17.99 4.70
C LEU A 78 -21.48 -19.24 4.17
N VAL A 79 -22.35 -19.84 4.98
CA VAL A 79 -23.20 -20.96 4.57
C VAL A 79 -24.60 -20.76 5.13
N SER A 80 -25.60 -21.22 4.37
CA SER A 80 -26.99 -21.26 4.83
C SER A 80 -27.19 -22.30 5.93
N ASP A 81 -28.28 -22.18 6.69
CA ASP A 81 -28.64 -23.14 7.73
C ASP A 81 -28.90 -24.56 7.17
N ALA A 82 -29.39 -24.66 5.93
CA ALA A 82 -29.52 -25.94 5.23
C ALA A 82 -28.16 -26.58 4.92
N GLN A 83 -27.21 -25.79 4.40
CA GLN A 83 -25.84 -26.24 4.14
C GLN A 83 -25.13 -26.63 5.45
N ARG A 84 -25.30 -25.85 6.53
CA ARG A 84 -24.79 -26.19 7.87
C ARG A 84 -25.24 -27.59 8.30
N ARG A 85 -26.54 -27.88 8.23
CA ARG A 85 -27.08 -29.21 8.59
C ARG A 85 -26.53 -30.32 7.70
N ALA A 86 -26.37 -30.07 6.40
CA ALA A 86 -25.82 -31.05 5.47
C ALA A 86 -24.36 -31.39 5.78
N LEU A 87 -23.53 -30.38 6.06
CA LEU A 87 -22.12 -30.53 6.43
C LEU A 87 -21.92 -31.26 7.76
N LEU A 88 -22.80 -31.02 8.74
CA LEU A 88 -22.76 -31.72 10.04
C LEU A 88 -23.20 -33.19 9.95
N LYS A 89 -24.13 -33.51 9.04
CA LYS A 89 -24.57 -34.89 8.79
C LYS A 89 -23.57 -35.71 7.98
N GLY A 90 -22.50 -35.10 7.46
CA GLY A 90 -21.47 -35.76 6.68
C GLY A 90 -21.97 -36.27 5.32
N HIS A 91 -22.98 -35.62 4.72
CA HIS A 91 -23.38 -35.97 3.35
C HIS A 91 -22.27 -35.61 2.37
N ASN A 92 -22.15 -36.40 1.29
CA ASN A 92 -21.27 -36.10 0.16
C ASN A 92 -21.61 -34.73 -0.40
N PHE A 93 -20.71 -33.78 -0.17
CA PHE A 93 -20.96 -32.38 -0.47
C PHE A 93 -19.89 -31.86 -1.44
N ARG A 94 -20.31 -31.33 -2.60
CA ARG A 94 -19.37 -30.79 -3.57
C ARG A 94 -19.02 -29.36 -3.18
N LEU A 95 -17.73 -29.04 -3.17
CA LEU A 95 -17.28 -27.68 -2.85
C LEU A 95 -17.78 -26.64 -3.86
N THR A 96 -18.14 -27.05 -5.07
CA THR A 96 -18.77 -26.22 -6.10
C THR A 96 -20.20 -25.79 -5.76
N ASP A 97 -20.85 -26.46 -4.82
CA ASP A 97 -22.22 -26.16 -4.39
C ASP A 97 -22.25 -25.08 -3.28
N MET A 98 -21.08 -24.52 -2.94
CA MET A 98 -20.90 -23.42 -1.99
C MET A 98 -20.62 -22.12 -2.72
N LEU A 99 -20.75 -21.02 -1.95
CA LEU A 99 -20.02 -19.79 -2.25
C LEU A 99 -18.56 -20.09 -2.55
N GLN A 100 -18.02 -19.42 -3.56
CA GLN A 100 -16.65 -19.64 -4.03
C GLN A 100 -15.63 -19.53 -2.88
N ILE A 101 -15.70 -18.47 -2.06
CA ILE A 101 -14.71 -18.22 -0.99
C ILE A 101 -14.72 -19.32 0.08
N PRO A 102 -15.86 -19.70 0.69
CA PRO A 102 -15.96 -20.87 1.58
C PRO A 102 -15.50 -22.18 0.94
N GLY A 103 -15.86 -22.41 -0.33
CA GLY A 103 -15.43 -23.59 -1.07
C GLY A 103 -13.91 -23.67 -1.21
N GLU A 104 -13.26 -22.56 -1.61
CA GLU A 104 -11.80 -22.45 -1.71
C GLU A 104 -11.11 -22.61 -0.34
N ARG A 105 -11.67 -22.02 0.73
CA ARG A 105 -11.14 -22.16 2.10
C ARG A 105 -11.20 -23.61 2.59
N LEU A 106 -12.31 -24.30 2.35
CA LEU A 106 -12.43 -25.71 2.69
C LEU A 106 -11.53 -26.58 1.82
N ALA A 107 -11.42 -26.30 0.52
CA ALA A 107 -10.46 -26.99 -0.35
C ALA A 107 -9.04 -26.89 0.21
N PHE A 108 -8.62 -25.68 0.60
CA PHE A 108 -7.31 -25.46 1.21
C PHE A 108 -7.16 -26.23 2.52
N PHE A 109 -8.14 -26.12 3.43
CA PHE A 109 -8.16 -26.85 4.71
C PHE A 109 -7.98 -28.36 4.52
N PHE A 110 -8.80 -29.00 3.70
CA PHE A 110 -8.75 -30.44 3.48
C PHE A 110 -7.47 -30.88 2.75
N THR A 111 -6.99 -30.11 1.76
CA THR A 111 -5.70 -30.39 1.10
C THR A 111 -4.56 -30.42 2.10
N THR A 112 -4.53 -29.46 3.04
CA THR A 112 -3.50 -29.45 4.08
C THR A 112 -3.56 -30.72 4.94
N MET A 113 -4.76 -31.15 5.33
CA MET A 113 -4.95 -32.34 6.16
C MET A 113 -4.60 -33.64 5.43
N GLU A 114 -5.04 -33.79 4.18
CA GLU A 114 -4.69 -34.91 3.29
C GLU A 114 -3.18 -35.08 3.18
N GLN A 115 -2.45 -33.98 2.96
CA GLN A 115 -1.00 -34.03 2.82
C GLN A 115 -0.31 -34.46 4.12
N ILE A 116 -0.66 -33.86 5.25
CA ILE A 116 -0.11 -34.24 6.56
C ILE A 116 -0.40 -35.71 6.86
N ALA A 117 -1.60 -36.20 6.52
CA ALA A 117 -2.01 -37.59 6.76
C ALA A 117 -1.38 -38.60 5.79
N SER A 118 -0.90 -38.16 4.62
CA SER A 118 -0.32 -39.00 3.57
C SER A 118 1.21 -39.09 3.62
N ASP A 119 1.90 -38.07 4.15
CA ASP A 119 3.36 -38.04 4.29
C ASP A 119 3.76 -38.49 5.71
N PRO A 120 4.42 -39.66 5.87
CA PRO A 120 4.80 -40.17 7.19
C PRO A 120 5.69 -39.23 8.00
N GLN A 121 6.55 -38.45 7.33
CA GLN A 121 7.42 -37.48 8.00
C GLN A 121 6.58 -36.34 8.56
N LEU A 122 5.72 -35.72 7.73
CA LEU A 122 4.83 -34.65 8.17
C LEU A 122 3.87 -35.12 9.25
N GLN A 123 3.34 -36.34 9.14
CA GLN A 123 2.46 -36.93 10.14
C GLN A 123 3.17 -37.02 11.50
N SER A 124 4.40 -37.54 11.53
CA SER A 124 5.18 -37.66 12.78
C SER A 124 5.55 -36.31 13.41
N GLU A 125 5.79 -35.28 12.59
CA GLU A 125 6.19 -33.95 13.04
C GLU A 125 5.00 -33.12 13.51
N LEU A 126 3.87 -33.20 12.80
CA LEU A 126 2.77 -32.25 12.88
C LEU A 126 1.51 -32.81 13.55
N SER A 127 1.27 -34.13 13.59
CA SER A 127 0.03 -34.66 14.16
C SER A 127 -0.15 -34.26 15.63
N LEU A 128 -1.38 -33.86 15.98
CA LEU A 128 -1.79 -33.55 17.35
C LEU A 128 -2.33 -34.78 18.09
N GLY A 129 -2.85 -35.78 17.38
CA GLY A 129 -3.44 -36.98 17.99
C GLY A 129 -2.49 -37.72 18.93
N ASP A 130 -1.22 -37.87 18.55
CA ASP A 130 -0.19 -38.57 19.33
C ASP A 130 0.76 -37.61 20.08
N ALA A 131 0.40 -36.33 20.14
CA ALA A 131 1.28 -35.30 20.66
C ALA A 131 1.42 -35.37 22.18
N PRO A 132 2.64 -35.34 22.74
CA PRO A 132 2.81 -35.28 24.19
C PRO A 132 2.08 -34.09 24.80
N GLU A 133 1.54 -34.25 26.01
CA GLU A 133 1.02 -33.11 26.76
C GLU A 133 2.09 -32.02 26.93
N GLY A 134 1.69 -30.76 26.78
CA GLY A 134 2.61 -29.61 26.77
C GLY A 134 3.42 -29.41 25.48
N SER A 135 3.18 -30.18 24.42
CA SER A 135 3.89 -30.04 23.14
C SER A 135 3.50 -28.83 22.29
N ILE A 136 2.40 -28.16 22.60
CA ILE A 136 1.96 -26.95 21.90
C ILE A 136 2.55 -25.73 22.62
N PRO A 137 3.45 -24.97 21.97
CA PRO A 137 4.04 -23.76 22.54
C PRO A 137 2.98 -22.71 22.88
N THR A 138 3.22 -21.92 23.92
CA THR A 138 2.35 -20.79 24.25
C THR A 138 2.49 -19.68 23.19
N LEU A 139 1.37 -19.06 22.81
CA LEU A 139 1.31 -18.04 21.77
C LEU A 139 0.79 -16.72 22.34
N THR A 140 1.53 -15.64 22.10
CA THR A 140 1.01 -14.27 22.24
C THR A 140 0.79 -13.68 20.86
N MET A 141 -0.40 -13.15 20.61
CA MET A 141 -0.74 -12.38 19.42
C MET A 141 -0.71 -10.89 19.74
N LEU A 142 -0.11 -10.08 18.88
CA LEU A 142 0.00 -8.63 19.08
C LEU A 142 -0.65 -7.89 17.90
N ILE A 143 -1.64 -7.05 18.20
CA ILE A 143 -2.30 -6.16 17.24
C ILE A 143 -1.96 -4.70 17.58
N PRO A 144 -1.12 -4.01 16.79
CA PRO A 144 -0.87 -2.59 16.94
C PRO A 144 -2.00 -1.77 16.31
N CYS A 145 -2.59 -0.87 17.10
CA CYS A 145 -3.68 0.03 16.71
C CYS A 145 -3.33 1.48 17.11
N TYR A 146 -3.54 2.42 16.19
CA TYR A 146 -3.33 3.83 16.39
C TYR A 146 -4.66 4.60 16.47
N ASP A 147 -5.30 4.82 15.33
CA ASP A 147 -6.60 5.49 15.19
C ASP A 147 -7.46 4.80 14.11
N GLU A 148 -7.13 3.54 13.80
CA GLU A 148 -7.92 2.67 12.93
C GLU A 148 -9.35 2.51 13.47
N THR A 149 -10.30 2.41 12.56
CA THR A 149 -11.70 2.20 12.91
C THR A 149 -11.90 0.85 13.61
N ILE A 150 -12.39 0.90 14.85
CA ILE A 150 -12.67 -0.31 15.64
C ILE A 150 -13.88 -1.04 15.07
N ILE A 151 -15.02 -0.34 14.97
CA ILE A 151 -16.30 -0.79 14.42
C ILE A 151 -16.82 0.33 13.52
N LEU A 152 -17.40 -0.02 12.37
CA LEU A 152 -18.01 0.97 11.48
C LEU A 152 -19.18 1.70 12.16
N GLU A 153 -19.22 3.01 12.00
CA GLU A 153 -20.31 3.83 12.56
C GLU A 153 -21.58 3.72 11.71
N GLU A 154 -22.75 3.81 12.36
CA GLU A 154 -24.05 3.81 11.69
C GLU A 154 -24.17 4.97 10.69
N ALA A 155 -23.68 6.15 11.06
CA ALA A 155 -23.66 7.33 10.19
C ALA A 155 -22.84 7.06 8.91
N TYR A 156 -21.68 6.41 9.04
CA TYR A 156 -20.87 6.03 7.88
C TYR A 156 -21.59 5.03 6.97
N LEU A 157 -22.26 4.03 7.55
CA LEU A 157 -22.99 3.01 6.79
C LEU A 157 -24.21 3.57 6.04
N ARG A 158 -24.84 4.61 6.59
CA ARG A 158 -25.95 5.34 5.96
C ARG A 158 -25.50 6.41 4.96
N ASP A 159 -24.25 6.86 5.06
CA ASP A 159 -23.71 7.87 4.15
C ASP A 159 -23.73 7.39 2.70
N CYS A 160 -24.02 8.31 1.78
CA CYS A 160 -24.34 8.02 0.38
C CYS A 160 -23.52 8.91 -0.56
N ASP A 161 -22.73 8.28 -1.44
CA ASP A 161 -21.99 8.96 -2.52
C ASP A 161 -22.88 9.23 -3.75
N GLY A 162 -24.16 9.53 -3.54
CA GLY A 162 -25.13 9.93 -4.58
C GLY A 162 -25.93 8.81 -5.26
N VAL A 163 -25.51 7.54 -5.20
CA VAL A 163 -26.26 6.40 -5.81
C VAL A 163 -26.53 5.25 -4.83
N ARG A 164 -25.57 4.89 -3.98
CA ARG A 164 -25.69 3.83 -2.97
C ARG A 164 -25.08 4.28 -1.66
N SER A 165 -25.61 3.79 -0.55
CA SER A 165 -24.96 3.93 0.76
C SER A 165 -23.72 3.04 0.86
N ASN A 166 -22.83 3.35 1.81
CA ASN A 166 -21.69 2.49 2.11
C ASN A 166 -22.10 1.05 2.48
N LEU A 167 -23.22 0.89 3.19
CA LEU A 167 -23.76 -0.45 3.47
C LEU A 167 -24.21 -1.16 2.20
N GLN A 168 -24.95 -0.48 1.31
CA GLN A 168 -25.40 -1.07 0.04
C GLN A 168 -24.22 -1.45 -0.87
N PHE A 169 -23.11 -0.71 -0.81
CA PHE A 169 -21.87 -1.08 -1.48
C PHE A 169 -21.29 -2.38 -0.92
N ILE A 170 -21.13 -2.50 0.42
CA ILE A 170 -20.63 -3.74 1.04
C ILE A 170 -21.56 -4.92 0.72
N ILE A 171 -22.88 -4.71 0.75
CA ILE A 171 -23.87 -5.74 0.36
C ILE A 171 -23.69 -6.15 -1.10
N SER A 172 -23.39 -5.23 -2.03
CA SER A 172 -23.20 -5.60 -3.43
C SER A 172 -21.99 -6.50 -3.67
N GLU A 173 -20.97 -6.41 -2.82
CA GLU A 173 -19.79 -7.29 -2.84
C GLU A 173 -20.06 -8.66 -2.19
N TYR A 174 -20.97 -8.72 -1.21
CA TYR A 174 -21.25 -9.93 -0.41
C TYR A 174 -22.75 -10.29 -0.40
N LYS A 175 -23.40 -10.28 -1.57
CA LYS A 175 -24.87 -10.44 -1.71
C LYS A 175 -25.41 -11.71 -1.07
N GLU A 176 -24.75 -12.83 -1.31
CA GLU A 176 -25.22 -14.13 -0.81
C GLU A 176 -25.01 -14.25 0.71
N GLU A 177 -23.93 -13.66 1.23
CA GLU A 177 -23.71 -13.59 2.68
C GLU A 177 -24.72 -12.65 3.37
N TRP A 178 -25.09 -11.54 2.73
CA TRP A 178 -26.18 -10.67 3.19
C TRP A 178 -27.53 -11.40 3.16
N SER A 179 -27.76 -12.24 2.15
CA SER A 179 -28.98 -13.04 2.06
C SER A 179 -29.08 -14.04 3.21
N ASN A 180 -27.97 -14.69 3.56
CA ASN A 180 -27.90 -15.56 4.74
C ASN A 180 -28.11 -14.77 6.04
N PHE A 181 -27.56 -13.56 6.15
CA PHE A 181 -27.75 -12.68 7.29
C PHE A 181 -29.21 -12.26 7.44
N ALA A 182 -29.87 -11.79 6.38
CA ALA A 182 -31.28 -11.41 6.40
C ALA A 182 -32.20 -12.59 6.76
N ALA A 183 -31.90 -13.79 6.24
CA ALA A 183 -32.62 -15.01 6.59
C ALA A 183 -32.53 -15.35 8.09
N LYS A 184 -31.40 -15.08 8.76
CA LYS A 184 -31.25 -15.24 10.21
C LYS A 184 -32.19 -14.33 11.00
N HIS A 185 -32.46 -13.13 10.48
CA HIS A 185 -33.41 -12.17 11.04
C HIS A 185 -34.86 -12.38 10.55
N GLN A 186 -35.11 -13.41 9.73
CA GLN A 186 -36.43 -13.70 9.13
C GLN A 186 -36.98 -12.52 8.29
N GLU A 187 -36.08 -11.74 7.69
CA GLU A 187 -36.41 -10.60 6.84
C GLU A 187 -35.95 -10.83 5.39
N SER A 188 -36.56 -10.11 4.45
CA SER A 188 -36.03 -10.07 3.09
C SER A 188 -34.75 -9.20 3.04
N PRO A 189 -33.77 -9.55 2.18
CA PRO A 189 -32.52 -8.79 2.08
C PRO A 189 -32.71 -7.29 1.81
N ASP A 190 -33.69 -6.94 0.97
CA ASP A 190 -33.98 -5.55 0.61
C ASP A 190 -34.75 -4.81 1.72
N ALA A 191 -35.71 -5.45 2.38
CA ALA A 191 -36.45 -4.82 3.47
C ALA A 191 -35.54 -4.47 4.65
N LEU A 192 -34.60 -5.37 4.99
CA LEU A 192 -33.67 -5.17 6.09
C LEU A 192 -32.76 -3.95 5.85
N VAL A 193 -32.23 -3.79 4.63
CA VAL A 193 -31.37 -2.64 4.32
C VAL A 193 -32.19 -1.34 4.29
N GLU A 194 -33.40 -1.35 3.74
CA GLU A 194 -34.27 -0.16 3.72
C GLU A 194 -34.62 0.31 5.14
N ARG A 195 -35.03 -0.60 6.02
CA ARG A 195 -35.31 -0.27 7.43
C ARG A 195 -34.08 0.24 8.16
N PHE A 196 -32.91 -0.32 7.88
CA PHE A 196 -31.65 0.20 8.43
C PHE A 196 -31.39 1.64 7.99
N LEU A 197 -31.59 1.95 6.70
CA LEU A 197 -31.39 3.30 6.16
C LEU A 197 -32.41 4.31 6.70
N GLN A 198 -33.63 3.88 6.97
CA GLN A 198 -34.69 4.70 7.57
C GLN A 198 -34.54 4.91 9.09
N GLY A 199 -33.64 4.17 9.75
CA GLY A 199 -33.54 4.20 11.22
C GLY A 199 -34.67 3.51 11.95
N ALA A 200 -35.33 2.54 11.30
CA ALA A 200 -36.49 1.80 11.80
C ALA A 200 -36.14 0.42 12.41
N LEU A 201 -34.90 0.25 12.88
CA LEU A 201 -34.39 -0.99 13.49
C LEU A 201 -34.03 -0.78 14.96
N GLU A 202 -34.16 -1.84 15.74
CA GLU A 202 -33.73 -1.87 17.15
C GLU A 202 -32.21 -1.80 17.28
N SER A 203 -31.72 -1.27 18.41
CA SER A 203 -30.29 -1.06 18.68
C SER A 203 -29.44 -2.33 18.52
N ASP A 204 -29.94 -3.49 18.93
CA ASP A 204 -29.23 -4.76 18.83
C ASP A 204 -29.07 -5.19 17.37
N THR A 205 -30.14 -5.07 16.57
CA THR A 205 -30.10 -5.37 15.13
C THR A 205 -29.17 -4.41 14.39
N VAL A 206 -29.19 -3.12 14.75
CA VAL A 206 -28.26 -2.11 14.22
C VAL A 206 -26.81 -2.50 14.53
N MET A 207 -26.54 -2.98 15.74
CA MET A 207 -25.22 -3.45 16.13
C MET A 207 -24.80 -4.71 15.36
N GLU A 208 -25.69 -5.68 15.15
CA GLU A 208 -25.42 -6.87 14.32
C GLU A 208 -25.07 -6.47 12.87
N ILE A 209 -25.78 -5.50 12.29
CA ILE A 209 -25.48 -4.98 10.95
C ILE A 209 -24.11 -4.28 10.92
N LYS A 210 -23.81 -3.45 11.93
CA LYS A 210 -22.49 -2.80 12.06
C LYS A 210 -21.37 -3.82 12.15
N LEU A 211 -21.55 -4.90 12.90
CA LEU A 211 -20.58 -5.99 13.00
C LEU A 211 -20.46 -6.78 11.70
N TRP A 212 -21.57 -7.11 11.05
CA TRP A 212 -21.58 -7.78 9.75
C TRP A 212 -20.78 -6.99 8.72
N ALA A 213 -20.98 -5.67 8.64
CA ALA A 213 -20.23 -4.79 7.76
C ALA A 213 -18.75 -4.64 8.18
N SER A 214 -18.49 -4.53 9.49
CA SER A 214 -17.12 -4.39 10.03
C SER A 214 -16.29 -5.64 9.77
N TYR A 215 -16.88 -6.84 9.89
CA TYR A 215 -16.22 -8.11 9.58
C TYR A 215 -15.90 -8.28 8.11
N ARG A 216 -16.50 -7.50 7.20
CA ARG A 216 -16.20 -7.47 5.76
C ARG A 216 -15.34 -6.29 5.34
N SER A 217 -14.93 -5.48 6.31
CA SER A 217 -14.15 -4.26 6.12
C SER A 217 -12.82 -4.32 6.87
N GLN A 218 -11.98 -3.32 6.66
CA GLN A 218 -10.65 -3.23 7.27
C GLN A 218 -10.71 -2.63 8.69
N THR A 219 -11.31 -3.37 9.62
CA THR A 219 -11.57 -2.93 11.00
C THR A 219 -10.79 -3.71 12.05
N VAL A 220 -10.55 -3.09 13.21
CA VAL A 220 -9.85 -3.75 14.33
C VAL A 220 -10.67 -4.91 14.87
N VAL A 221 -12.01 -4.78 14.95
CA VAL A 221 -12.88 -5.85 15.46
C VAL A 221 -12.80 -7.12 14.60
N ARG A 222 -12.58 -7.01 13.28
CA ARG A 222 -12.33 -8.16 12.40
C ARG A 222 -11.05 -8.90 12.81
N THR A 223 -9.98 -8.14 13.06
CA THR A 223 -8.67 -8.70 13.45
C THR A 223 -8.76 -9.38 14.82
N VAL A 224 -9.40 -8.71 15.79
CA VAL A 224 -9.59 -9.26 17.13
C VAL A 224 -10.44 -10.53 17.08
N LYS A 225 -11.53 -10.56 16.30
CA LYS A 225 -12.31 -11.79 16.08
C LYS A 225 -11.47 -12.92 15.50
N GLY A 226 -10.62 -12.64 14.50
CA GLY A 226 -9.69 -13.62 13.94
C GLY A 226 -8.70 -14.18 14.97
N ALA A 227 -8.16 -13.32 15.84
CA ALA A 227 -7.28 -13.75 16.92
C ALA A 227 -8.04 -14.54 18.02
N VAL A 228 -9.27 -14.15 18.33
CA VAL A 228 -10.14 -14.88 19.28
C VAL A 228 -10.51 -16.26 18.74
N ASN A 229 -10.72 -16.42 17.43
CA ASN A 229 -10.91 -17.73 16.82
C ASN A 229 -9.75 -18.69 17.12
N TYR A 230 -8.52 -18.18 17.25
CA TYR A 230 -7.40 -19.02 17.67
C TYR A 230 -7.47 -19.41 19.15
N LEU A 231 -7.82 -18.48 20.03
CA LEU A 231 -8.05 -18.81 21.45
C LEU A 231 -9.18 -19.83 21.59
N HIS A 232 -10.26 -19.69 20.83
CA HIS A 232 -11.35 -20.66 20.76
C HIS A 232 -10.86 -22.02 20.25
N ALA A 233 -10.04 -22.07 19.20
CA ALA A 233 -9.45 -23.31 18.71
C ALA A 233 -8.60 -24.02 19.79
N LEU A 234 -7.79 -23.27 20.56
CA LEU A 234 -7.05 -23.82 21.71
C LEU A 234 -7.99 -24.34 22.81
N GLN A 235 -9.07 -23.63 23.11
CA GLN A 235 -10.09 -24.07 24.06
C GLN A 235 -10.77 -25.35 23.61
N VAL A 236 -11.06 -25.48 22.31
CA VAL A 236 -11.67 -26.67 21.73
C VAL A 236 -10.74 -27.88 21.84
N LEU A 237 -9.44 -27.70 21.55
CA LEU A 237 -8.42 -28.75 21.57
C LEU A 237 -8.00 -29.18 22.98
N HIS A 238 -7.88 -28.24 23.93
CA HIS A 238 -7.24 -28.50 25.24
C HIS A 238 -8.04 -28.06 26.47
N GLY A 239 -9.22 -27.47 26.29
CA GLY A 239 -10.05 -26.93 27.38
C GLY A 239 -9.69 -25.50 27.79
N GLN A 240 -10.60 -24.89 28.57
CA GLN A 240 -10.55 -23.47 28.92
C GLN A 240 -9.35 -23.11 29.80
N GLU A 241 -9.07 -23.89 30.85
CA GLU A 241 -7.97 -23.60 31.77
C GLU A 241 -6.61 -23.56 31.05
N ARG A 242 -6.38 -24.53 30.16
CA ARG A 242 -5.13 -24.61 29.40
C ARG A 242 -5.05 -23.51 28.35
N MET A 243 -6.16 -23.13 27.72
CA MET A 243 -6.22 -21.97 26.82
C MET A 243 -5.81 -20.68 27.54
N MET A 244 -6.33 -20.43 28.74
CA MET A 244 -5.99 -19.25 29.55
C MET A 244 -4.50 -19.14 29.89
N ARG A 245 -3.78 -20.27 29.95
CA ARG A 245 -2.33 -20.32 30.22
C ARG A 245 -1.47 -20.32 28.95
N SER A 246 -2.04 -20.69 27.80
CA SER A 246 -1.29 -20.93 26.56
C SER A 246 -1.54 -19.91 25.45
N GLY A 247 -2.59 -19.11 25.54
CA GLY A 247 -2.89 -18.04 24.61
C GLY A 247 -2.92 -16.68 25.30
N GLN A 248 -2.44 -15.65 24.60
CA GLN A 248 -2.55 -14.25 25.03
C GLN A 248 -2.82 -13.38 23.80
N LEU A 249 -3.78 -12.45 23.90
CA LEU A 249 -4.00 -11.43 22.88
C LEU A 249 -3.71 -10.04 23.46
N LEU A 250 -2.71 -9.35 22.90
CA LEU A 250 -2.34 -7.99 23.26
C LEU A 250 -2.82 -7.02 22.18
N ILE A 251 -3.73 -6.12 22.55
CA ILE A 251 -4.24 -5.04 21.68
C ILE A 251 -3.54 -3.75 22.09
N ALA A 252 -2.56 -3.31 21.30
CA ALA A 252 -1.77 -2.13 21.58
C ALA A 252 -2.43 -0.89 20.97
N HIS A 253 -3.33 -0.25 21.72
CA HIS A 253 -4.16 0.86 21.24
C HIS A 253 -3.64 2.22 21.74
N GLN A 254 -2.90 2.91 20.89
CA GLN A 254 -2.09 4.06 21.29
C GLN A 254 -2.90 5.30 21.71
N THR A 255 -4.08 5.52 21.12
CA THR A 255 -4.86 6.73 21.37
C THR A 255 -5.95 6.54 22.43
N PHE A 256 -6.14 5.32 22.93
CA PHE A 256 -7.20 4.99 23.89
C PHE A 256 -7.03 5.79 25.19
N GLY A 257 -8.14 6.27 25.74
CA GLY A 257 -8.12 7.02 26.99
C GLY A 257 -7.51 8.43 26.88
N SER A 258 -7.09 8.86 25.69
CA SER A 258 -6.59 10.21 25.42
C SER A 258 -7.64 11.05 24.70
N VAL A 259 -7.78 12.31 25.12
CA VAL A 259 -8.62 13.34 24.49
C VAL A 259 -7.79 14.12 23.46
N THR A 260 -8.37 14.37 22.29
CA THR A 260 -7.82 15.36 21.35
C THR A 260 -8.71 16.60 21.38
N PRO A 261 -8.17 17.82 21.62
CA PRO A 261 -8.99 19.04 21.74
C PRO A 261 -9.86 19.32 20.50
N ALA A 262 -9.43 18.85 19.33
CA ALA A 262 -10.12 19.07 18.07
C ALA A 262 -11.43 18.26 17.90
N ASN A 263 -11.58 17.11 18.55
CA ASN A 263 -12.79 16.28 18.37
C ASN A 263 -13.02 15.30 19.55
N PRO A 264 -13.57 15.77 20.68
CA PRO A 264 -13.77 14.95 21.88
C PRO A 264 -14.76 13.79 21.68
N LYS A 265 -15.82 14.00 20.88
CA LYS A 265 -16.86 12.99 20.61
C LYS A 265 -16.30 11.78 19.87
N LYS A 266 -15.38 11.99 18.91
CA LYS A 266 -14.70 10.89 18.21
C LYS A 266 -13.87 10.04 19.18
N ALA A 267 -13.15 10.67 20.10
CA ALA A 267 -12.35 9.97 21.11
C ALA A 267 -13.23 9.12 22.05
N GLU A 268 -14.38 9.65 22.45
CA GLU A 268 -15.36 8.93 23.27
C GLU A 268 -15.96 7.73 22.54
N ASN A 269 -16.44 7.91 21.30
CA ASN A 269 -16.96 6.80 20.49
C ASN A 269 -15.93 5.68 20.32
N ARG A 270 -14.67 6.04 20.08
CA ARG A 270 -13.57 5.09 19.95
C ARG A 270 -13.35 4.30 21.25
N ASP A 271 -13.25 4.97 22.40
CA ASP A 271 -13.06 4.31 23.69
C ASP A 271 -14.24 3.39 24.01
N ASN A 272 -15.47 3.83 23.73
CA ASN A 272 -16.68 3.02 23.91
C ASN A 272 -16.68 1.77 23.04
N ASN A 273 -16.27 1.88 21.76
CA ASN A 273 -16.14 0.73 20.86
C ASN A 273 -15.05 -0.24 21.32
N VAL A 274 -13.92 0.26 21.85
CA VAL A 274 -12.87 -0.59 22.44
C VAL A 274 -13.41 -1.35 23.65
N MET A 275 -14.09 -0.67 24.57
CA MET A 275 -14.65 -1.30 25.77
C MET A 275 -15.73 -2.33 25.42
N TRP A 276 -16.63 -2.00 24.50
CA TRP A 276 -17.64 -2.94 24.01
C TRP A 276 -16.98 -4.21 23.45
N MET A 277 -15.94 -4.04 22.64
CA MET A 277 -15.19 -5.14 22.04
C MET A 277 -14.53 -6.04 23.09
N LEU A 278 -13.89 -5.45 24.11
CA LEU A 278 -13.28 -6.23 25.20
C LEU A 278 -14.33 -6.95 26.05
N GLN A 279 -15.49 -6.33 26.28
CA GLN A 279 -16.60 -6.92 27.02
C GLN A 279 -17.16 -8.16 26.32
N GLN A 280 -17.26 -8.15 24.98
CA GLN A 280 -17.79 -9.30 24.21
C GLN A 280 -16.96 -10.57 24.39
N TRP A 281 -15.65 -10.44 24.57
CA TRP A 281 -14.73 -11.56 24.67
C TRP A 281 -13.99 -11.60 26.01
N ARG A 282 -14.65 -11.15 27.07
CA ARG A 282 -14.09 -11.10 28.45
C ARG A 282 -13.61 -12.46 28.97
N ASP A 283 -14.20 -13.55 28.50
CA ASP A 283 -13.85 -14.92 28.90
C ASP A 283 -12.52 -15.40 28.28
N TYR A 284 -11.96 -14.65 27.34
CA TYR A 284 -10.68 -14.91 26.70
C TYR A 284 -9.56 -14.03 27.30
N PRO A 285 -8.29 -14.47 27.23
CA PRO A 285 -7.12 -13.73 27.73
C PRO A 285 -6.73 -12.56 26.80
N ILE A 286 -7.61 -11.56 26.72
CA ILE A 286 -7.45 -10.34 25.91
C ILE A 286 -7.05 -9.19 26.81
N PHE A 287 -5.98 -8.50 26.43
CA PHE A 287 -5.40 -7.40 27.18
C PHE A 287 -5.29 -6.16 26.29
N LEU A 288 -5.75 -5.03 26.82
CA LEU A 288 -5.56 -3.73 26.21
C LEU A 288 -4.27 -3.11 26.76
N VAL A 289 -3.36 -2.78 25.86
CA VAL A 289 -2.15 -2.03 26.17
C VAL A 289 -2.29 -0.64 25.58
N PHE A 290 -2.16 0.39 26.41
CA PHE A 290 -2.32 1.78 25.98
C PHE A 290 -1.34 2.71 26.70
N ASP A 291 -1.19 3.90 26.14
CA ASP A 291 -0.29 4.91 26.69
C ASP A 291 -1.05 5.92 27.54
N TYR A 292 -0.66 6.01 28.81
CA TYR A 292 -1.13 7.06 29.70
C TYR A 292 -0.22 8.29 29.59
N LYS A 293 -0.87 9.46 29.38
CA LYS A 293 -0.24 10.79 29.43
C LYS A 293 -1.12 11.68 30.28
N HIS A 294 -0.63 12.10 31.45
CA HIS A 294 -1.45 12.84 32.42
C HIS A 294 -2.15 14.07 31.82
N GLN A 295 -1.47 14.81 30.93
CA GLN A 295 -1.98 16.03 30.29
C GLN A 295 -3.16 15.82 29.31
N THR A 296 -3.24 14.63 28.70
CA THR A 296 -4.26 14.33 27.67
C THR A 296 -5.18 13.19 28.06
N ALA A 297 -4.94 12.55 29.20
CA ALA A 297 -5.74 11.44 29.70
C ALA A 297 -7.15 11.90 30.13
N ARG A 298 -8.14 11.04 29.93
CA ARG A 298 -9.50 11.26 30.43
C ARG A 298 -9.53 11.13 31.95
N PRO A 299 -10.44 11.85 32.65
CA PRO A 299 -10.52 11.82 34.12
C PRO A 299 -10.59 10.41 34.72
N HIS A 300 -11.45 9.54 34.16
CA HIS A 300 -11.59 8.16 34.64
C HIS A 300 -10.30 7.32 34.47
N VAL A 301 -9.48 7.58 33.44
CA VAL A 301 -8.21 6.88 33.24
C VAL A 301 -7.16 7.39 34.22
N VAL A 302 -7.15 8.68 34.52
CA VAL A 302 -6.29 9.26 35.56
C VAL A 302 -6.59 8.62 36.91
N GLU A 303 -7.87 8.56 37.28
CA GLU A 303 -8.33 7.93 38.52
C GLU A 303 -7.91 6.46 38.59
N GLN A 304 -8.18 5.66 37.56
CA GLN A 304 -7.78 4.25 37.51
C GLN A 304 -6.27 4.03 37.67
N VAL A 305 -5.45 4.84 36.99
CA VAL A 305 -3.98 4.75 37.09
C VAL A 305 -3.50 5.15 38.48
N GLN A 306 -4.04 6.23 39.04
CA GLN A 306 -3.69 6.67 40.39
C GLN A 306 -4.11 5.65 41.45
N ASP A 307 -5.30 5.05 41.33
CA ASP A 307 -5.79 3.99 42.22
C ASP A 307 -4.93 2.73 42.15
N PHE A 308 -4.52 2.33 40.94
CA PHE A 308 -3.59 1.21 40.77
C PHE A 308 -2.26 1.47 41.49
N LEU A 309 -1.70 2.67 41.32
CA LEU A 309 -0.43 3.04 41.92
C LEU A 309 -0.52 3.18 43.44
N ARG A 310 -1.62 3.75 43.96
CA ARG A 310 -1.87 3.81 45.42
C ARG A 310 -1.85 2.42 46.03
N ARG A 311 -2.64 1.48 45.49
CA ARG A 311 -2.64 0.08 45.94
C ARG A 311 -1.26 -0.56 45.87
N LYS A 312 -0.49 -0.33 44.80
CA LYS A 312 0.88 -0.84 44.68
C LYS A 312 1.86 -0.23 45.69
N MET A 313 1.72 1.05 46.02
CA MET A 313 2.57 1.70 47.03
C MET A 313 2.22 1.22 48.45
N GLU A 314 0.93 0.97 48.71
CA GLU A 314 0.45 0.33 49.95
C GLU A 314 1.04 -1.08 50.10
N ASP A 315 0.98 -1.90 49.03
CA ASP A 315 1.59 -3.24 49.01
C ASP A 315 3.10 -3.20 49.31
N LEU A 316 3.79 -2.13 48.89
CA LEU A 316 5.22 -1.90 49.11
C LEU A 316 5.53 -1.20 50.44
N SER A 317 4.51 -0.91 51.27
CA SER A 317 4.65 -0.22 52.57
C SER A 317 5.31 1.18 52.47
N VAL A 318 5.09 1.90 51.36
CA VAL A 318 5.54 3.29 51.19
C VAL A 318 4.59 4.23 51.93
N GLY A 319 5.13 5.22 52.66
CA GLY A 319 4.30 6.18 53.40
C GLY A 319 3.42 7.04 52.48
N GLU A 320 2.18 7.34 52.89
CA GLU A 320 1.23 8.12 52.08
C GLU A 320 1.79 9.42 51.48
N PRO A 321 2.57 10.26 52.21
CA PRO A 321 3.10 11.51 51.65
C PRO A 321 4.07 11.26 50.49
N GLU A 322 4.90 10.21 50.62
CA GLU A 322 5.90 9.83 49.61
C GLU A 322 5.22 9.17 48.41
N ALA A 323 4.24 8.30 48.64
CA ALA A 323 3.44 7.68 47.60
C ALA A 323 2.69 8.73 46.77
N LYS A 324 2.06 9.71 47.43
CA LYS A 324 1.36 10.80 46.76
C LYS A 324 2.29 11.65 45.90
N ALA A 325 3.44 12.05 46.45
CA ALA A 325 4.43 12.83 45.69
C ALA A 325 4.92 12.07 44.44
N ALA A 326 5.22 10.77 44.57
CA ALA A 326 5.66 9.94 43.44
C ALA A 326 4.58 9.76 42.36
N ILE A 327 3.31 9.63 42.76
CA ILE A 327 2.17 9.54 41.83
C ILE A 327 1.94 10.87 41.11
N ASP A 328 2.06 12.00 41.80
CA ASP A 328 1.88 13.33 41.21
C ASP A 328 2.99 13.69 40.21
N GLU A 329 4.21 13.18 40.39
CA GLU A 329 5.32 13.34 39.44
C GLU A 329 5.18 12.46 38.18
N LEU A 330 4.31 11.47 38.19
CA LEU A 330 4.17 10.47 37.14
C LEU A 330 3.40 11.03 35.93
N THR A 331 4.16 11.51 34.96
CA THR A 331 3.58 12.13 33.75
C THR A 331 3.22 11.13 32.64
N LEU A 332 3.93 10.00 32.56
CA LEU A 332 3.88 9.06 31.42
C LEU A 332 3.96 7.61 31.87
N CYS A 333 3.04 6.77 31.39
CA CYS A 333 3.08 5.31 31.61
C CYS A 333 2.68 4.52 30.38
N THR A 334 3.07 3.25 30.35
CA THR A 334 2.39 2.23 29.55
C THR A 334 1.56 1.37 30.49
N CYS A 335 0.27 1.24 30.19
CA CYS A 335 -0.70 0.55 31.02
C CYS A 335 -1.18 -0.70 30.28
N MET A 336 -1.35 -1.80 31.02
CA MET A 336 -2.03 -3.00 30.58
C MET A 336 -3.26 -3.22 31.46
N GLY A 337 -4.41 -3.43 30.83
CA GLY A 337 -5.64 -3.80 31.53
C GLY A 337 -6.45 -4.84 30.76
N ARG A 338 -7.45 -5.39 31.42
CA ARG A 338 -8.36 -6.39 30.86
C ARG A 338 -9.78 -6.12 31.34
N TYR A 339 -10.74 -6.48 30.49
CA TYR A 339 -12.13 -6.54 30.89
C TYR A 339 -12.42 -7.89 31.53
N GLY A 340 -12.89 -7.87 32.78
CA GLY A 340 -13.17 -9.05 33.58
C GLY A 340 -14.38 -8.82 34.47
N THR A 341 -14.42 -9.55 35.58
CA THR A 341 -15.45 -9.40 36.61
C THR A 341 -14.79 -8.79 37.84
N ASN A 342 -15.33 -7.70 38.36
CA ASN A 342 -14.84 -7.08 39.59
C ASN A 342 -15.16 -7.95 40.82
N SER A 343 -14.71 -7.51 42.00
CA SER A 343 -14.98 -8.18 43.28
C SER A 343 -16.46 -8.32 43.64
N GLU A 344 -17.33 -7.52 43.01
CA GLU A 344 -18.79 -7.51 43.22
C GLU A 344 -19.54 -8.39 42.21
N GLY A 345 -18.84 -9.04 41.28
CA GLY A 345 -19.47 -9.86 40.24
C GLY A 345 -19.90 -9.08 38.99
N GLU A 346 -19.63 -7.78 38.93
CA GLU A 346 -20.00 -6.91 37.80
C GLU A 346 -18.90 -6.86 36.73
N PRO A 347 -19.27 -6.77 35.43
CA PRO A 347 -18.29 -6.65 34.36
C PRO A 347 -17.57 -5.28 34.41
N ALA A 348 -16.26 -5.29 34.58
CA ALA A 348 -15.47 -4.07 34.71
C ALA A 348 -14.11 -4.18 34.01
N PHE A 349 -13.58 -3.03 33.57
CA PHE A 349 -12.20 -2.93 33.09
C PHE A 349 -11.26 -2.69 34.27
N GLU A 350 -10.29 -3.59 34.45
CA GLU A 350 -9.28 -3.50 35.51
C GLU A 350 -7.89 -3.29 34.91
N LEU A 351 -7.12 -2.37 35.51
CA LEU A 351 -5.69 -2.23 35.25
C LEU A 351 -4.92 -3.32 35.99
N LEU A 352 -4.12 -4.05 35.23
CA LEU A 352 -3.30 -5.16 35.74
C LEU A 352 -1.86 -4.74 35.97
N GLU A 353 -1.34 -3.85 35.12
CA GLU A 353 0.04 -3.41 35.21
C GLU A 353 0.21 -1.98 34.68
N VAL A 354 1.05 -1.20 35.37
CA VAL A 354 1.42 0.17 34.99
C VAL A 354 2.94 0.26 35.04
N ILE A 355 3.55 0.54 33.89
CA ILE A 355 5.00 0.71 33.76
C ILE A 355 5.30 2.20 33.59
N PRO A 356 5.89 2.87 34.60
CA PRO A 356 6.33 4.25 34.51
C PRO A 356 7.37 4.47 33.41
N ARG A 357 7.32 5.62 32.75
CA ARG A 357 8.30 6.00 31.72
C ARG A 357 8.84 7.40 31.96
N ILE A 358 10.15 7.54 31.80
CA ILE A 358 10.85 8.82 31.91
C ILE A 358 10.67 9.67 30.63
N TYR A 359 10.56 9.01 29.48
CA TYR A 359 10.43 9.67 28.18
C TYR A 359 9.13 9.29 27.49
N PRO A 360 8.49 10.21 26.75
CA PRO A 360 7.35 9.86 25.92
C PRO A 360 7.81 8.88 24.85
N LEU A 361 6.93 7.96 24.43
CA LEU A 361 7.10 7.37 23.10
C LEU A 361 7.16 8.55 22.14
N LEU A 362 8.13 8.52 21.23
CA LEU A 362 8.42 9.67 20.39
C LEU A 362 7.29 9.84 19.35
N LEU A 363 6.06 10.15 19.73
CA LEU A 363 4.89 10.11 18.85
C LEU A 363 4.53 11.54 18.40
N GLY A 364 4.86 11.90 17.16
CA GLY A 364 4.21 13.00 16.42
C GLY A 364 5.10 14.17 16.11
N THR A 365 4.51 15.23 15.57
CA THR A 365 5.24 16.35 14.96
C THR A 365 5.76 17.33 16.01
N LYS A 366 6.69 16.82 16.83
CA LYS A 366 7.93 17.43 17.36
C LYS A 366 8.77 16.44 18.20
N GLN A 367 8.44 15.14 18.24
CA GLN A 367 9.29 13.99 18.61
C GLN A 367 8.75 12.72 17.92
N ARG A 368 9.63 11.94 17.27
CA ARG A 368 9.51 11.58 15.85
C ARG A 368 9.17 10.10 15.44
N THR A 369 9.10 9.08 16.29
CA THR A 369 8.53 7.73 15.98
C THR A 369 7.03 7.58 16.29
N GLN A 370 6.13 7.82 15.33
CA GLN A 370 4.72 7.38 15.42
C GLN A 370 4.51 6.00 14.81
N GLY A 371 3.54 5.26 15.36
CA GLY A 371 2.89 4.17 14.65
C GLY A 371 3.28 2.78 15.14
N LYS A 372 3.15 1.81 14.23
CA LYS A 372 3.22 0.36 14.48
C LYS A 372 4.45 -0.06 15.30
N ALA A 373 5.64 0.41 14.94
CA ALA A 373 6.89 0.10 15.64
C ALA A 373 6.88 0.45 17.15
N ALA A 374 6.29 1.60 17.50
CA ALA A 374 6.24 2.07 18.89
C ALA A 374 5.27 1.21 19.70
N ASN A 375 4.09 0.93 19.15
CA ASN A 375 3.09 0.05 19.74
C ASN A 375 3.63 -1.36 19.99
N GLN A 376 4.32 -1.94 19.01
CA GLN A 376 4.93 -3.26 19.16
C GLN A 376 5.97 -3.25 20.28
N ARG A 377 6.86 -2.25 20.31
CA ARG A 377 7.94 -2.19 21.30
C ARG A 377 7.44 -1.97 22.72
N SER A 378 6.47 -1.08 22.94
CA SER A 378 5.90 -0.85 24.28
C SER A 378 5.15 -2.08 24.79
N THR A 379 4.47 -2.79 23.89
CA THR A 379 3.65 -3.96 24.22
C THR A 379 4.49 -5.22 24.48
N LEU A 380 5.69 -5.31 23.87
CA LEU A 380 6.64 -6.39 24.13
C LEU A 380 7.05 -6.54 25.61
N HIS A 381 6.83 -5.52 26.45
CA HIS A 381 7.06 -5.62 27.89
C HIS A 381 6.08 -6.56 28.61
N PHE A 382 4.86 -6.72 28.07
CA PHE A 382 3.80 -7.56 28.65
C PHE A 382 3.66 -8.93 27.98
N PHE A 383 4.59 -9.25 27.09
CA PHE A 383 4.63 -10.50 26.36
C PHE A 383 4.97 -11.68 27.29
N SER A 384 4.18 -12.77 27.23
CA SER A 384 4.40 -13.97 28.05
C SER A 384 4.53 -15.30 27.26
N GLY A 385 4.34 -15.27 25.95
CA GLY A 385 4.37 -16.47 25.10
C GLY A 385 5.78 -17.06 24.89
N GLN A 386 5.85 -18.26 24.31
CA GLN A 386 7.07 -18.78 23.67
C GLN A 386 7.14 -18.34 22.21
N VAL A 387 5.97 -18.25 21.58
CA VAL A 387 5.76 -17.76 20.22
C VAL A 387 5.08 -16.41 20.28
N LEU A 388 5.55 -15.50 19.45
CA LEU A 388 4.95 -14.18 19.29
C LEU A 388 4.46 -14.03 17.84
N GLN A 389 3.18 -13.75 17.66
CA GLN A 389 2.59 -13.47 16.34
C GLN A 389 2.38 -11.96 16.17
N MET A 390 2.88 -11.42 15.06
CA MET A 390 2.60 -10.05 14.64
C MET A 390 1.37 -10.02 13.72
N LEU A 391 0.35 -9.24 14.07
CA LEU A 391 -0.83 -9.01 13.24
C LEU A 391 -0.96 -7.52 12.93
N ASP A 392 -1.43 -7.17 11.74
CA ASP A 392 -1.90 -5.82 11.46
C ASP A 392 -3.38 -5.69 11.85
N ALA A 393 -3.83 -4.48 12.16
CA ALA A 393 -5.21 -4.17 12.59
C ALA A 393 -6.30 -4.32 11.49
N ASN A 394 -5.95 -4.84 10.31
CA ASN A 394 -6.88 -5.13 9.20
C ASN A 394 -6.75 -6.57 8.68
N MET A 395 -6.42 -7.51 9.57
CA MET A 395 -6.33 -8.93 9.26
C MET A 395 -7.57 -9.70 9.74
N GLY A 396 -7.63 -10.98 9.44
CA GLY A 396 -8.63 -11.89 9.96
C GLY A 396 -8.21 -13.34 9.77
N THR A 397 -8.97 -14.27 10.31
CA THR A 397 -8.71 -15.71 10.13
C THR A 397 -10.01 -16.47 10.30
N PHE A 398 -10.27 -17.42 9.39
CA PHE A 398 -11.34 -18.39 9.53
C PHE A 398 -10.99 -19.42 10.62
N LEU A 399 -11.97 -19.84 11.43
CA LEU A 399 -11.72 -20.74 12.56
C LEU A 399 -11.05 -22.07 12.14
N GLY A 400 -11.37 -22.62 10.97
CA GLY A 400 -10.72 -23.84 10.47
C GLY A 400 -9.20 -23.71 10.35
N GLU A 401 -8.69 -22.55 9.92
CA GLU A 401 -7.24 -22.29 9.86
C GLU A 401 -6.62 -22.19 11.25
N CYS A 402 -7.36 -21.66 12.22
CA CYS A 402 -6.89 -21.53 13.60
C CYS A 402 -6.55 -22.89 14.24
N PHE A 403 -7.25 -23.97 13.87
CA PHE A 403 -6.92 -25.32 14.34
C PHE A 403 -5.56 -25.84 13.83
N LYS A 404 -5.03 -25.26 12.75
CA LYS A 404 -3.72 -25.63 12.21
C LYS A 404 -2.56 -24.87 12.87
N VAL A 405 -2.83 -23.78 13.58
CA VAL A 405 -1.79 -22.97 14.23
C VAL A 405 -0.89 -23.80 15.16
N PRO A 406 -1.43 -24.70 16.01
CA PRO A 406 -0.60 -25.55 16.85
C PRO A 406 0.31 -26.51 16.07
N LEU A 407 -0.05 -26.86 14.83
CA LEU A 407 0.79 -27.67 13.94
C LEU A 407 2.05 -26.89 13.55
N VAL A 408 1.93 -25.58 13.30
CA VAL A 408 3.07 -24.75 12.84
C VAL A 408 3.89 -24.17 13.98
N THR A 409 3.29 -23.78 15.11
CA THR A 409 4.07 -23.31 16.28
C THR A 409 5.06 -24.37 16.74
N ARG A 410 4.62 -25.62 16.68
CA ARG A 410 5.42 -26.82 16.85
C ARG A 410 6.68 -26.78 15.98
N ARG A 411 6.62 -26.40 14.68
CA ARG A 411 7.78 -26.36 13.76
C ARG A 411 8.87 -25.36 14.12
N MET A 412 8.62 -24.48 15.08
CA MET A 412 9.66 -23.60 15.60
C MET A 412 10.64 -24.34 16.53
N GLN A 413 10.22 -25.46 17.12
CA GLN A 413 11.04 -26.28 18.01
C GLN A 413 11.43 -27.62 17.35
N PRO A 414 12.53 -28.27 17.78
CA PRO A 414 12.91 -29.59 17.34
C PRO A 414 12.04 -30.66 18.01
N PHE A 415 11.66 -31.70 17.27
CA PHE A 415 10.63 -32.65 17.70
C PHE A 415 11.09 -34.05 18.03
N HIS A 416 12.30 -34.43 17.65
CA HIS A 416 12.80 -35.73 18.07
C HIS A 416 12.93 -35.73 19.59
N LYS A 417 12.39 -36.77 20.26
CA LYS A 417 12.43 -36.92 21.73
C LYS A 417 13.85 -36.82 22.32
N LEU A 418 14.88 -36.92 21.47
CA LEU A 418 16.30 -36.87 21.79
C LEU A 418 16.97 -35.51 21.47
N GLU A 419 16.28 -34.59 20.79
CA GLU A 419 16.80 -33.26 20.46
C GLU A 419 16.41 -32.25 21.54
N ASP A 420 17.35 -31.35 21.88
CA ASP A 420 17.11 -30.30 22.88
C ASP A 420 16.07 -29.30 22.35
N ARG A 421 14.87 -29.32 22.95
CA ARG A 421 13.75 -28.40 22.63
C ARG A 421 14.08 -26.93 22.86
N ARG A 422 15.19 -26.60 23.54
CA ARG A 422 15.71 -25.22 23.66
C ARG A 422 16.33 -24.71 22.36
N LEU A 423 16.65 -25.58 21.41
CA LEU A 423 17.27 -25.23 20.13
C LEU A 423 16.21 -24.88 19.08
N VAL A 424 15.70 -23.66 19.12
CA VAL A 424 14.74 -23.14 18.12
C VAL A 424 15.30 -23.28 16.70
N ARG A 425 14.59 -24.02 15.83
CA ARG A 425 14.98 -24.29 14.43
C ARG A 425 14.80 -23.07 13.53
N ASN A 426 13.72 -22.34 13.74
CA ASN A 426 13.32 -21.17 12.96
C ASN A 426 13.02 -20.01 13.90
N ARG A 427 13.69 -18.87 13.72
CA ARG A 427 13.42 -17.67 14.53
C ARG A 427 12.18 -16.94 14.05
N VAL A 428 11.90 -17.02 12.75
CA VAL A 428 10.73 -16.42 12.12
C VAL A 428 10.13 -17.40 11.11
N ILE A 429 8.81 -17.55 11.13
CA ILE A 429 8.05 -18.28 10.11
C ILE A 429 6.97 -17.34 9.56
N GLY A 430 6.99 -17.13 8.24
CA GLY A 430 5.96 -16.42 7.51
C GLY A 430 4.90 -17.32 6.92
N PHE A 431 3.77 -16.69 6.56
CA PHE A 431 2.60 -17.37 6.02
C PHE A 431 2.04 -16.62 4.83
N ARG A 432 1.25 -17.32 4.03
CA ARG A 432 0.50 -16.74 2.93
C ARG A 432 -0.72 -15.97 3.42
N GLU A 433 -1.20 -15.08 2.56
CA GLU A 433 -2.32 -14.20 2.85
C GLU A 433 -3.40 -14.32 1.76
N TYR A 434 -4.66 -14.35 2.20
CA TYR A 434 -5.82 -14.17 1.36
C TYR A 434 -6.27 -12.71 1.40
N ILE A 435 -6.24 -12.03 0.26
CA ILE A 435 -6.61 -10.62 0.19
C ILE A 435 -8.12 -10.48 0.01
N PHE A 436 -8.86 -10.29 1.11
CA PHE A 436 -10.33 -10.29 1.04
C PHE A 436 -10.93 -9.05 0.36
N THR A 437 -10.13 -8.00 0.17
CA THR A 437 -10.50 -6.78 -0.58
C THR A 437 -10.20 -6.91 -2.09
N GLN A 438 -9.69 -8.06 -2.55
CA GLN A 438 -9.38 -8.28 -3.97
C GLN A 438 -10.63 -8.23 -4.88
N GLU A 439 -11.80 -8.49 -4.32
CA GLU A 439 -13.07 -8.47 -5.03
C GLU A 439 -13.62 -7.04 -5.18
N HIS A 440 -13.11 -6.08 -4.39
CA HIS A 440 -13.57 -4.68 -4.35
C HIS A 440 -13.06 -3.88 -5.57
N GLY A 441 -13.48 -4.26 -6.78
CA GLY A 441 -13.12 -3.60 -8.04
C GLY A 441 -11.74 -3.97 -8.60
N ALA A 442 -11.44 -3.46 -9.80
CA ALA A 442 -10.27 -3.83 -10.60
C ALA A 442 -8.94 -3.41 -9.95
N ALA A 443 -8.90 -2.24 -9.29
CA ALA A 443 -7.73 -1.80 -8.53
C ALA A 443 -7.46 -2.72 -7.33
N GLY A 444 -8.52 -3.10 -6.60
CA GLY A 444 -8.46 -4.10 -5.54
C GLY A 444 -7.96 -5.46 -6.05
N ASN A 445 -8.46 -5.91 -7.21
CA ASN A 445 -8.04 -7.17 -7.83
C ASN A 445 -6.55 -7.18 -8.21
N ALA A 446 -6.06 -6.10 -8.84
CA ALA A 446 -4.66 -5.98 -9.23
C ALA A 446 -3.73 -5.95 -8.00
N MET A 447 -4.08 -5.18 -6.96
CA MET A 447 -3.33 -5.14 -5.71
C MET A 447 -3.36 -6.48 -4.97
N GLY A 448 -4.53 -7.10 -4.88
CA GLY A 448 -4.72 -8.39 -4.22
C GLY A 448 -3.93 -9.50 -4.90
N THR A 449 -3.95 -9.55 -6.23
CA THR A 449 -3.20 -10.56 -7.00
C THR A 449 -1.69 -10.36 -6.91
N SER A 450 -1.21 -9.10 -6.96
CA SER A 450 0.20 -8.77 -6.77
C SER A 450 0.67 -9.18 -5.37
N GLU A 451 -0.08 -8.83 -4.33
CA GLU A 451 0.26 -9.17 -2.95
C GLU A 451 0.22 -10.67 -2.71
N TRP A 452 -0.77 -11.37 -3.24
CA TRP A 452 -0.86 -12.82 -3.18
C TRP A 452 0.35 -13.49 -3.84
N THR A 453 0.76 -13.03 -5.03
CA THR A 453 1.97 -13.51 -5.70
C THR A 453 3.21 -13.28 -4.82
N PHE A 454 3.32 -12.10 -4.20
CA PHE A 454 4.40 -11.79 -3.27
C PHE A 454 4.38 -12.71 -2.05
N GLY A 455 3.23 -12.85 -1.38
CA GLY A 455 3.01 -13.64 -0.16
C GLY A 455 3.13 -15.16 -0.35
N THR A 456 3.32 -15.64 -1.57
CA THR A 456 3.37 -17.07 -1.91
C THR A 456 4.69 -17.44 -2.60
N ILE A 457 4.74 -17.43 -3.94
CA ILE A 457 5.88 -17.92 -4.72
C ILE A 457 7.17 -17.15 -4.41
N PHE A 458 7.08 -15.83 -4.19
CA PHE A 458 8.24 -15.03 -3.79
C PHE A 458 8.69 -15.38 -2.37
N GLN A 459 7.78 -15.41 -1.38
CA GLN A 459 8.14 -15.79 0.00
C GLN A 459 8.74 -17.21 0.08
N ARG A 460 8.19 -18.18 -0.66
CA ARG A 460 8.76 -19.54 -0.77
C ARG A 460 10.20 -19.50 -1.25
N THR A 461 10.44 -18.78 -2.34
CA THR A 461 11.78 -18.65 -2.95
C THR A 461 12.76 -17.98 -2.00
N LEU A 462 12.37 -16.87 -1.37
CA LEU A 462 13.20 -16.13 -0.41
C LEU A 462 13.47 -16.95 0.86
N GLY A 463 12.49 -17.73 1.32
CA GLY A 463 12.61 -18.63 2.47
C GLY A 463 13.61 -19.76 2.23
N GLU A 464 13.56 -20.40 1.06
CA GLU A 464 14.53 -21.46 0.71
C GLU A 464 15.96 -20.94 0.54
N LEU A 465 16.12 -19.70 0.11
CA LEU A 465 17.41 -19.02 0.01
C LEU A 465 17.95 -18.50 1.36
N ASN A 466 17.13 -18.58 2.42
CA ASN A 466 17.38 -17.96 3.72
C ASN A 466 17.71 -16.46 3.62
N VAL A 467 16.99 -15.75 2.74
CA VAL A 467 17.07 -14.28 2.57
C VAL A 467 15.72 -13.61 2.77
N ARG A 468 14.72 -14.36 3.24
CA ARG A 468 13.41 -13.86 3.65
C ARG A 468 13.55 -12.88 4.82
N MET A 469 12.80 -11.78 4.75
CA MET A 469 12.71 -10.78 5.81
C MET A 469 11.37 -10.86 6.54
N HIS A 470 11.23 -10.10 7.63
CA HIS A 470 9.92 -9.86 8.23
C HIS A 470 9.22 -8.71 7.51
N TYR A 471 8.03 -8.97 6.97
CA TYR A 471 7.22 -8.00 6.22
C TYR A 471 6.06 -7.42 7.05
N GLY A 472 6.15 -7.53 8.38
CA GLY A 472 5.24 -6.89 9.33
C GLY A 472 4.12 -7.77 9.86
N HIS A 473 3.68 -8.78 9.12
CA HIS A 473 2.60 -9.71 9.47
C HIS A 473 2.55 -10.87 8.45
N PRO A 474 1.81 -11.97 8.71
CA PRO A 474 1.35 -12.49 10.01
C PRO A 474 2.41 -13.39 10.67
N ASP A 475 3.69 -13.02 10.56
CA ASP A 475 4.81 -13.87 10.98
C ASP A 475 4.76 -14.30 12.45
N PHE A 476 5.16 -15.54 12.69
CA PHE A 476 5.48 -16.05 14.02
C PHE A 476 6.95 -15.85 14.31
N PHE A 477 7.24 -15.40 15.52
CA PHE A 477 8.57 -15.16 16.05
C PHE A 477 8.84 -16.05 17.25
N ASP A 478 10.09 -16.45 17.40
CA ASP A 478 10.60 -16.84 18.70
C ASP A 478 10.54 -15.64 19.65
N GLY A 479 9.67 -15.74 20.65
CA GLY A 479 9.42 -14.68 21.61
C GLY A 479 10.63 -14.35 22.48
N MET A 480 11.35 -15.37 22.95
CA MET A 480 12.54 -15.18 23.78
C MET A 480 13.65 -14.49 22.99
N TRP A 481 13.83 -14.87 21.73
CA TRP A 481 14.75 -14.17 20.84
C TRP A 481 14.33 -12.72 20.62
N SER A 482 13.04 -12.48 20.35
CA SER A 482 12.52 -11.15 20.04
C SER A 482 12.74 -10.17 21.19
N LEU A 483 12.47 -10.61 22.43
CA LEU A 483 12.67 -9.80 23.63
C LEU A 483 14.15 -9.47 23.89
N ASN A 484 15.05 -10.42 23.65
CA ASN A 484 16.45 -10.29 24.08
C ASN A 484 17.44 -9.82 23.00
N ARG A 485 17.14 -10.00 21.70
CA ARG A 485 18.18 -9.96 20.65
C ARG A 485 17.95 -9.04 19.46
N GLY A 486 16.82 -8.34 19.38
CA GLY A 486 16.60 -7.43 18.26
C GLY A 486 15.21 -6.81 18.10
N SER A 487 14.24 -7.13 18.95
CA SER A 487 12.82 -6.75 18.79
C SER A 487 12.20 -7.26 17.47
N VAL A 488 10.91 -7.02 17.29
CA VAL A 488 10.14 -7.35 16.08
C VAL A 488 10.18 -6.23 15.02
N SER A 489 10.61 -5.04 15.41
CA SER A 489 10.73 -3.88 14.52
C SER A 489 11.73 -2.85 15.06
N LYS A 490 12.26 -2.02 14.15
CA LYS A 490 13.20 -0.93 14.49
C LYS A 490 12.52 0.43 14.38
N ALA A 491 11.99 0.91 15.50
CA ALA A 491 11.41 2.25 15.60
C ALA A 491 12.45 3.32 15.22
N SER A 492 12.21 4.02 14.12
CA SER A 492 13.00 5.17 13.70
C SER A 492 12.10 6.27 13.19
N ALA A 493 12.49 7.47 13.58
CA ALA A 493 11.67 8.65 13.61
C ALA A 493 11.61 9.40 12.27
N ILE A 494 12.59 9.13 11.41
CA ILE A 494 12.93 9.92 10.23
C ILE A 494 13.37 9.00 9.08
N ILE A 495 14.01 7.88 9.43
CA ILE A 495 14.81 7.10 8.48
C ILE A 495 14.07 5.83 8.06
N ASN A 496 13.49 5.06 9.01
CA ASN A 496 12.97 3.73 8.68
C ASN A 496 11.44 3.72 8.60
N MET A 497 10.92 3.93 7.39
CA MET A 497 9.50 3.72 7.04
C MET A 497 9.11 2.23 6.91
N SER A 498 10.11 1.36 6.82
CA SER A 498 9.97 -0.10 6.79
C SER A 498 10.66 -0.68 8.02
N GLU A 499 10.13 -0.36 9.20
CA GLU A 499 10.68 -0.75 10.50
C GLU A 499 10.78 -2.27 10.69
N ASP A 500 9.83 -3.02 10.11
CA ASP A 500 9.61 -4.45 10.31
C ASP A 500 10.76 -5.25 9.65
N MET A 501 11.20 -4.80 8.47
CA MET A 501 12.28 -5.41 7.69
C MET A 501 13.60 -5.53 8.47
N PHE A 502 13.84 -4.61 9.42
CA PHE A 502 15.06 -4.62 10.21
C PHE A 502 15.14 -5.80 11.19
N ALA A 503 14.01 -6.40 11.60
CA ALA A 503 14.03 -7.65 12.34
C ALA A 503 14.59 -8.80 11.48
N GLY A 504 14.19 -8.86 10.21
CA GLY A 504 14.76 -9.78 9.22
C GLY A 504 16.25 -9.57 8.99
N LEU A 505 16.69 -8.31 8.85
CA LEU A 505 18.12 -7.98 8.70
C LEU A 505 18.94 -8.39 9.94
N ASN A 506 18.39 -8.21 11.14
CA ASN A 506 19.05 -8.62 12.39
C ASN A 506 19.22 -10.14 12.47
N LEU A 507 18.19 -10.90 12.12
CA LEU A 507 18.20 -12.35 12.06
C LEU A 507 19.25 -12.85 11.06
N LEU A 508 19.21 -12.31 9.84
CA LEU A 508 20.13 -12.68 8.76
C LEU A 508 21.59 -12.37 9.11
N ARG A 509 21.85 -11.22 9.74
CA ARG A 509 23.19 -10.84 10.21
C ARG A 509 23.75 -11.81 11.26
N ARG A 510 22.88 -12.49 12.00
CA ARG A 510 23.26 -13.48 13.02
C ARG A 510 23.39 -14.90 12.46
N GLY A 511 23.15 -15.10 11.17
CA GLY A 511 23.15 -16.43 10.55
C GLY A 511 21.98 -17.31 11.00
N GLU A 512 20.90 -16.69 11.46
CA GLU A 512 19.68 -17.40 11.89
C GLU A 512 18.71 -17.60 10.72
N ASN A 513 17.64 -18.37 10.92
CA ASN A 513 16.74 -18.79 9.84
C ASN A 513 15.38 -18.10 9.88
N SER A 514 14.94 -17.60 8.73
CA SER A 514 13.56 -17.14 8.46
C SER A 514 12.97 -17.98 7.33
N ARG A 515 11.87 -18.69 7.62
CA ARG A 515 11.22 -19.61 6.67
C ARG A 515 9.82 -19.11 6.29
N HIS A 516 9.27 -19.69 5.24
CA HIS A 516 7.89 -19.51 4.80
C HIS A 516 7.14 -20.83 4.91
N SER A 517 5.86 -20.79 5.27
CA SER A 517 5.00 -21.97 5.40
C SER A 517 3.64 -21.70 4.76
N ASP A 518 3.26 -22.51 3.77
CA ASP A 518 1.94 -22.48 3.14
C ASP A 518 0.88 -23.31 3.90
N LEU A 519 1.17 -23.80 5.11
CA LEU A 519 0.21 -24.57 5.93
C LEU A 519 -0.94 -23.73 6.50
N LEU A 520 -0.74 -22.42 6.64
CA LEU A 520 -1.72 -21.48 7.17
C LEU A 520 -1.95 -20.37 6.16
N GLU A 521 -3.19 -19.89 6.14
CA GLU A 521 -3.57 -18.72 5.37
C GLU A 521 -4.34 -17.73 6.24
N TYR A 522 -3.86 -16.48 6.26
CA TYR A 522 -4.49 -15.40 7.01
C TYR A 522 -5.21 -14.45 6.06
N ASP A 523 -6.35 -13.91 6.48
CA ASP A 523 -7.01 -12.85 5.72
C ASP A 523 -6.28 -11.53 5.91
N LYS A 524 -6.12 -10.75 4.84
CA LYS A 524 -5.52 -9.42 4.87
C LYS A 524 -6.33 -8.43 4.03
N GLY A 525 -6.59 -7.25 4.60
CA GLY A 525 -7.15 -6.12 3.88
C GLY A 525 -6.05 -5.33 3.15
N ARG A 526 -6.30 -4.98 1.89
CA ARG A 526 -5.43 -4.10 1.08
C ARG A 526 -6.20 -2.94 0.48
N GLU A 527 -5.48 -1.94 0.02
CA GLU A 527 -6.04 -0.75 -0.63
C GLU A 527 -6.85 -1.17 -1.87
N ALA A 528 -8.15 -0.92 -1.83
CA ALA A 528 -9.08 -1.26 -2.92
C ALA A 528 -9.26 -0.12 -3.93
N SER A 529 -8.91 1.11 -3.55
CA SER A 529 -8.98 2.29 -4.41
C SER A 529 -7.62 2.61 -5.05
N PHE A 530 -7.66 3.15 -6.26
CA PHE A 530 -6.48 3.45 -7.06
C PHE A 530 -5.50 4.41 -6.36
N ASN A 531 -5.99 5.52 -5.80
CA ASN A 531 -5.12 6.50 -5.13
C ASN A 531 -4.54 6.01 -3.81
N ALA A 532 -5.29 5.19 -3.06
CA ALA A 532 -4.76 4.57 -1.85
C ALA A 532 -3.62 3.60 -2.21
N ALA A 533 -3.78 2.80 -3.27
CA ALA A 533 -2.75 1.91 -3.78
C ALA A 533 -1.46 2.66 -4.17
N GLY A 534 -1.59 3.80 -4.86
CA GLY A 534 -0.46 4.68 -5.17
C GLY A 534 0.28 5.17 -3.92
N THR A 535 -0.45 5.56 -2.87
CA THR A 535 0.15 6.02 -1.60
C THR A 535 0.86 4.89 -0.86
N PHE A 536 0.33 3.66 -0.91
CA PHE A 536 1.01 2.48 -0.39
C PHE A 536 2.35 2.22 -1.10
N LEU A 537 2.37 2.33 -2.43
CA LEU A 537 3.60 2.18 -3.21
C LEU A 537 4.65 3.26 -2.90
N ILE A 538 4.19 4.50 -2.67
CA ILE A 538 5.07 5.59 -2.21
C ILE A 538 5.73 5.22 -0.87
N LYS A 539 4.95 4.65 0.07
CA LYS A 539 5.44 4.22 1.38
C LYS A 539 6.55 3.18 1.25
N ILE A 540 6.29 2.07 0.55
CA ILE A 540 7.26 0.96 0.44
C ILE A 540 8.50 1.34 -0.38
N SER A 541 8.35 2.16 -1.42
CA SER A 541 9.48 2.60 -2.26
C SER A 541 10.41 3.52 -1.49
N SER A 542 9.85 4.43 -0.68
CA SER A 542 10.63 5.29 0.22
C SER A 542 11.39 4.45 1.27
N GLY A 543 10.72 3.42 1.81
CA GLY A 543 11.34 2.44 2.71
C GLY A 543 12.50 1.67 2.07
N GLY A 544 12.35 1.27 0.80
CA GLY A 544 13.40 0.61 0.02
C GLY A 544 14.66 1.46 -0.13
N VAL A 545 14.52 2.78 -0.34
CA VAL A 545 15.67 3.72 -0.39
C VAL A 545 16.31 3.89 0.98
N ALA A 546 15.52 3.98 2.05
CA ALA A 546 16.05 4.03 3.41
C ALA A 546 16.89 2.78 3.74
N MET A 547 16.44 1.60 3.29
CA MET A 547 17.20 0.35 3.44
C MET A 547 18.53 0.39 2.69
N LEU A 548 18.60 0.91 1.46
CA LEU A 548 19.87 1.05 0.72
C LEU A 548 20.91 1.87 1.48
N ARG A 549 20.47 2.86 2.25
CA ARG A 549 21.33 3.72 3.07
C ARG A 549 21.66 3.10 4.43
N ALA A 550 21.01 2.01 4.81
CA ALA A 550 21.21 1.39 6.11
C ALA A 550 22.57 0.68 6.18
N ARG A 551 23.31 0.92 7.27
CA ARG A 551 24.60 0.28 7.53
C ARG A 551 24.48 -1.25 7.60
N GLU A 552 23.38 -1.74 8.17
CA GLU A 552 23.07 -3.17 8.25
C GLU A 552 23.03 -3.81 6.86
N PHE A 553 22.38 -3.15 5.90
CA PHE A 553 22.25 -3.63 4.53
C PHE A 553 23.63 -3.81 3.86
N HIS A 554 24.49 -2.78 3.94
CA HIS A 554 25.85 -2.83 3.37
C HIS A 554 26.70 -3.96 3.98
N LYS A 555 26.65 -4.13 5.31
CA LYS A 555 27.42 -5.17 6.01
C LYS A 555 26.95 -6.58 5.68
N ILE A 556 25.63 -6.80 5.60
CA ILE A 556 25.05 -8.09 5.24
C ILE A 556 25.41 -8.45 3.81
N TYR A 557 25.27 -7.49 2.89
CA TYR A 557 25.56 -7.69 1.47
C TYR A 557 27.00 -8.14 1.22
N GLY A 558 27.98 -7.53 1.90
CA GLY A 558 29.39 -7.90 1.78
C GLY A 558 29.74 -9.31 2.27
N ALA A 559 28.93 -9.88 3.16
CA ALA A 559 29.18 -11.19 3.79
C ALA A 559 28.56 -12.39 3.06
N MET A 560 27.65 -12.17 2.10
CA MET A 560 26.90 -13.22 1.41
C MET A 560 27.66 -13.86 0.24
N THR A 561 27.24 -15.05 -0.20
CA THR A 561 27.62 -15.63 -1.51
C THR A 561 26.96 -14.85 -2.65
N ILE A 562 27.50 -14.92 -3.88
CA ILE A 562 26.98 -14.16 -5.03
C ILE A 562 25.49 -14.42 -5.28
N ASN A 563 25.04 -15.67 -5.18
CA ASN A 563 23.66 -16.06 -5.39
C ASN A 563 22.73 -15.43 -4.34
N LYS A 564 23.10 -15.53 -3.06
CA LYS A 564 22.36 -14.88 -1.97
C LYS A 564 22.39 -13.36 -2.10
N ARG A 565 23.48 -12.75 -2.58
CA ARG A 565 23.57 -11.29 -2.83
C ARG A 565 22.56 -10.86 -3.89
N LEU A 566 22.49 -11.56 -5.02
CA LEU A 566 21.58 -11.23 -6.10
C LEU A 566 20.12 -11.38 -5.67
N SER A 567 19.78 -12.48 -4.98
CA SER A 567 18.44 -12.71 -4.48
C SER A 567 18.04 -11.75 -3.35
N PHE A 568 18.96 -11.47 -2.42
CA PHE A 568 18.75 -10.49 -1.37
C PHE A 568 18.57 -9.09 -1.96
N PHE A 569 19.38 -8.70 -2.94
CA PHE A 569 19.22 -7.44 -3.66
C PHE A 569 17.84 -7.34 -4.29
N TYR A 570 17.45 -8.33 -5.11
CA TYR A 570 16.16 -8.31 -5.79
C TYR A 570 14.97 -8.33 -4.81
N GLY A 571 15.00 -9.21 -3.80
CA GLY A 571 13.94 -9.35 -2.79
C GLY A 571 13.84 -8.21 -1.77
N SER A 572 14.67 -7.17 -1.90
CA SER A 572 14.65 -5.99 -1.05
C SER A 572 14.66 -4.69 -1.86
N SER A 573 15.78 -3.96 -1.86
CA SER A 573 15.87 -2.63 -2.49
C SER A 573 16.10 -2.66 -4.00
N GLY A 574 16.59 -3.77 -4.53
CA GLY A 574 16.94 -3.93 -5.94
C GLY A 574 15.74 -3.92 -6.88
N PHE A 575 14.58 -4.44 -6.44
CA PHE A 575 13.32 -4.30 -7.18
C PHE A 575 13.02 -2.82 -7.50
N PHE A 576 13.02 -1.96 -6.47
CA PHE A 576 12.74 -0.54 -6.64
C PHE A 576 13.79 0.16 -7.51
N ALA A 577 15.07 -0.17 -7.32
CA ALA A 577 16.16 0.39 -8.14
C ALA A 577 16.03 0.00 -9.61
N ASN A 578 15.74 -1.27 -9.91
CA ASN A 578 15.55 -1.77 -11.27
C ASN A 578 14.33 -1.11 -11.93
N THR A 579 13.21 -0.98 -11.20
CA THR A 579 12.03 -0.26 -11.71
C THR A 579 12.33 1.19 -12.04
N THR A 580 13.11 1.88 -11.19
CA THR A 580 13.58 3.25 -11.48
C THR A 580 14.47 3.29 -12.72
N MET A 581 15.38 2.32 -12.88
CA MET A 581 16.25 2.27 -14.05
C MET A 581 15.45 2.06 -15.34
N LEU A 582 14.45 1.18 -15.34
CA LEU A 582 13.56 0.96 -16.50
C LEU A 582 12.83 2.26 -16.89
N ASP A 583 12.27 2.97 -15.93
CA ASP A 583 11.60 4.25 -16.18
C ASP A 583 12.56 5.37 -16.66
N LEU A 584 13.79 5.41 -16.16
CA LEU A 584 14.82 6.33 -16.66
C LEU A 584 15.25 5.98 -18.09
N LEU A 585 15.39 4.70 -18.41
CA LEU A 585 15.74 4.22 -19.75
C LEU A 585 14.71 4.65 -20.78
N LEU A 586 13.41 4.54 -20.47
CA LEU A 586 12.34 5.05 -21.33
C LEU A 586 12.56 6.52 -21.71
N THR A 587 12.91 7.35 -20.72
CA THR A 587 13.18 8.78 -20.96
C THR A 587 14.43 8.96 -21.84
N VAL A 588 15.51 8.23 -21.53
CA VAL A 588 16.76 8.26 -22.31
C VAL A 588 16.52 7.85 -23.76
N TYR A 589 15.71 6.81 -24.00
CA TYR A 589 15.38 6.35 -25.34
C TYR A 589 14.60 7.39 -26.12
N MET A 590 13.53 7.96 -25.55
CA MET A 590 12.79 9.03 -26.21
C MET A 590 13.68 10.19 -26.68
N TYR A 591 14.65 10.60 -25.85
CA TYR A 591 15.62 11.62 -26.24
C TYR A 591 16.66 11.13 -27.25
N ALA A 592 17.14 9.88 -27.14
CA ALA A 592 18.09 9.31 -28.10
C ALA A 592 17.50 9.27 -29.52
N PHE A 593 16.23 8.86 -29.67
CA PHE A 593 15.53 8.89 -30.96
C PHE A 593 15.38 10.32 -31.52
N LEU A 594 15.04 11.28 -30.66
CA LEU A 594 14.99 12.69 -31.05
C LEU A 594 16.36 13.19 -31.51
N TRP A 595 17.43 12.88 -30.79
CA TRP A 595 18.80 13.31 -31.13
C TRP A 595 19.32 12.69 -32.41
N LEU A 596 19.04 11.41 -32.64
CA LEU A 596 19.34 10.76 -33.92
C LEU A 596 18.61 11.47 -35.06
N SER A 597 17.33 11.79 -34.87
CA SER A 597 16.54 12.52 -35.88
C SER A 597 17.04 13.94 -36.12
N LEU A 598 17.46 14.67 -35.08
CA LEU A 598 18.09 15.98 -35.19
C LEU A 598 19.44 15.91 -35.93
N SER A 599 20.14 14.79 -35.81
CA SER A 599 21.40 14.52 -36.51
C SER A 599 21.19 13.92 -37.90
N ALA A 600 19.94 13.83 -38.38
CA ALA A 600 19.55 13.17 -39.63
C ALA A 600 19.99 11.70 -39.75
N LEU A 601 20.08 10.98 -38.62
CA LEU A 601 20.40 9.55 -38.53
C LEU A 601 19.16 8.75 -38.14
N SER A 602 19.05 7.53 -38.65
CA SER A 602 18.04 6.54 -38.24
C SER A 602 18.61 5.54 -37.24
N VAL A 603 17.75 4.88 -36.46
CA VAL A 603 18.19 3.81 -35.53
C VAL A 603 18.82 2.63 -36.27
N SER A 604 18.37 2.35 -37.50
CA SER A 604 18.94 1.33 -38.38
C SER A 604 20.42 1.60 -38.71
N ASP A 605 20.83 2.86 -38.73
CA ASP A 605 22.21 3.25 -39.07
C ASP A 605 23.20 2.97 -37.93
N VAL A 606 22.71 2.66 -36.73
CA VAL A 606 23.51 2.51 -35.51
C VAL A 606 23.68 1.02 -35.09
N GLY A 607 23.32 0.07 -35.96
CA GLY A 607 23.63 -1.36 -35.81
C GLY A 607 23.17 -1.96 -34.47
N ALA A 608 24.12 -2.24 -33.56
CA ALA A 608 23.89 -2.87 -32.24
C ALA A 608 22.87 -2.13 -31.34
N LEU A 609 22.72 -0.81 -31.53
CA LEU A 609 21.74 -0.02 -30.77
C LEU A 609 20.30 -0.44 -31.11
N ASN A 610 20.02 -0.88 -32.34
CA ASN A 610 18.69 -1.34 -32.74
C ASN A 610 18.25 -2.59 -31.96
N SER A 611 19.13 -3.58 -31.78
CA SER A 611 18.83 -4.79 -31.02
C SER A 611 18.66 -4.51 -29.52
N ALA A 612 19.45 -3.60 -28.95
CA ALA A 612 19.30 -3.17 -27.56
C ALA A 612 17.95 -2.45 -27.33
N LEU A 613 17.56 -1.57 -28.25
CA LEU A 613 16.27 -0.85 -28.23
C LEU A 613 15.07 -1.78 -28.40
N ALA A 614 15.22 -2.89 -29.13
CA ALA A 614 14.12 -3.83 -29.38
C ALA A 614 13.71 -4.67 -28.15
N THR A 615 14.51 -4.74 -27.09
CA THR A 615 14.19 -5.58 -25.92
C THR A 615 13.48 -4.80 -24.81
N GLU A 616 13.73 -3.50 -24.71
CA GLU A 616 13.30 -2.71 -23.56
C GLU A 616 11.79 -2.43 -23.53
N TRP A 617 11.15 -2.20 -24.69
CA TRP A 617 9.72 -1.89 -24.72
C TRP A 617 8.86 -3.05 -24.20
N VAL A 618 9.28 -4.31 -24.37
CA VAL A 618 8.59 -5.49 -23.80
C VAL A 618 8.74 -5.55 -22.28
N LEU A 619 9.93 -5.18 -21.76
CA LEU A 619 10.19 -5.17 -20.31
C LEU A 619 9.39 -4.06 -19.61
N ASN A 620 9.24 -2.89 -20.24
CA ASN A 620 8.44 -1.79 -19.71
C ASN A 620 6.95 -2.12 -19.56
N LEU A 621 6.43 -3.03 -20.38
CA LEU A 621 5.06 -3.53 -20.29
C LEU A 621 4.81 -4.47 -19.11
N GLY A 622 5.86 -4.89 -18.40
CA GLY A 622 5.73 -5.74 -17.21
C GLY A 622 5.40 -7.21 -17.50
N VAL A 623 5.50 -7.65 -18.76
CA VAL A 623 5.16 -9.02 -19.14
C VAL A 623 6.04 -10.04 -18.39
N VAL A 624 7.34 -9.75 -18.25
CA VAL A 624 8.27 -10.60 -17.50
C VAL A 624 7.95 -10.61 -16.00
N THR A 625 7.56 -9.47 -15.43
CA THR A 625 7.18 -9.38 -14.01
C THR A 625 5.88 -10.11 -13.69
N MET A 626 5.06 -10.43 -14.68
CA MET A 626 3.83 -11.22 -14.54
C MET A 626 4.06 -12.74 -14.58
N LEU A 627 5.26 -13.22 -14.95
CA LEU A 627 5.55 -14.66 -15.01
C LEU A 627 5.37 -15.37 -13.67
N PRO A 628 5.87 -14.85 -12.52
CA PRO A 628 5.65 -15.50 -11.22
C PRO A 628 4.16 -15.62 -10.87
N GLN A 629 3.35 -14.63 -11.25
CA GLN A 629 1.90 -14.67 -11.06
C GLN A 629 1.26 -15.77 -11.91
N LEU A 630 1.65 -15.91 -13.18
CA LEU A 630 1.15 -16.99 -14.05
C LEU A 630 1.54 -18.38 -13.52
N MET A 631 2.77 -18.52 -13.04
CA MET A 631 3.25 -19.75 -12.41
C MET A 631 2.43 -20.06 -11.16
N GLU A 632 2.18 -19.08 -10.30
CA GLU A 632 1.39 -19.28 -9.08
C GLU A 632 -0.06 -19.63 -9.39
N MET A 633 -0.70 -18.94 -10.33
CA MET A 633 -2.05 -19.30 -10.80
C MET A 633 -2.11 -20.74 -11.31
N THR A 634 -1.07 -21.18 -12.02
CA THR A 634 -0.98 -22.55 -12.55
C THR A 634 -0.87 -23.59 -11.44
N LEU A 635 -0.08 -23.31 -10.39
CA LEU A 635 0.05 -24.19 -9.22
C LEU A 635 -1.25 -24.32 -8.41
N GLU A 636 -2.01 -23.23 -8.32
CA GLU A 636 -3.16 -23.09 -7.42
C GLU A 636 -4.48 -23.58 -8.04
N TYR A 637 -4.69 -23.26 -9.31
CA TYR A 637 -5.92 -23.52 -10.03
C TYR A 637 -5.77 -24.57 -11.14
N GLY A 638 -4.53 -24.94 -11.49
CA GLY A 638 -4.22 -25.75 -12.67
C GLY A 638 -4.09 -24.92 -13.96
N PRO A 639 -3.50 -25.48 -15.03
CA PRO A 639 -3.06 -24.71 -16.20
C PRO A 639 -4.20 -24.07 -16.99
N VAL A 640 -5.34 -24.75 -17.17
CA VAL A 640 -6.46 -24.23 -17.98
C VAL A 640 -7.12 -23.04 -17.30
N LEU A 641 -7.50 -23.19 -16.02
CA LEU A 641 -8.14 -22.13 -15.26
C LEU A 641 -7.17 -20.96 -15.00
N ALA A 642 -5.88 -21.23 -14.84
CA ALA A 642 -4.84 -20.20 -14.75
C ALA A 642 -4.79 -19.33 -16.01
N MET A 643 -4.82 -19.93 -17.21
CA MET A 643 -4.79 -19.16 -18.46
C MET A 643 -6.03 -18.27 -18.63
N ILE A 644 -7.21 -18.79 -18.29
CA ILE A 644 -8.46 -18.01 -18.32
C ILE A 644 -8.38 -16.81 -17.35
N LYS A 645 -7.95 -17.06 -16.10
CA LYS A 645 -7.80 -16.02 -15.08
C LYS A 645 -6.72 -15.00 -15.45
N PHE A 646 -5.61 -15.44 -16.03
CA PHE A 646 -4.50 -14.59 -16.42
C PHE A 646 -4.85 -13.65 -17.57
N PHE A 647 -5.37 -14.18 -18.69
CA PHE A 647 -5.70 -13.35 -19.86
C PHE A 647 -6.93 -12.48 -19.65
N GLY A 648 -7.87 -12.87 -18.78
CA GLY A 648 -9.03 -12.05 -18.44
C GLY A 648 -8.68 -10.69 -17.84
N ASN A 649 -7.52 -10.58 -17.16
CA ASN A 649 -7.11 -9.38 -16.42
C ASN A 649 -5.84 -8.72 -16.94
N VAL A 650 -5.17 -9.29 -17.95
CA VAL A 650 -3.81 -8.87 -18.35
C VAL A 650 -3.73 -7.41 -18.77
N VAL A 651 -4.69 -6.90 -19.57
CA VAL A 651 -4.66 -5.52 -20.06
C VAL A 651 -4.82 -4.52 -18.92
N ALA A 652 -5.79 -4.74 -18.03
CA ALA A 652 -6.00 -3.90 -16.85
C ALA A 652 -4.78 -3.94 -15.92
N ALA A 653 -4.21 -5.12 -15.69
CA ALA A 653 -3.00 -5.30 -14.89
C ALA A 653 -1.78 -4.59 -15.51
N MET A 654 -1.63 -4.60 -16.84
CA MET A 654 -0.54 -3.90 -17.55
C MET A 654 -0.66 -2.39 -17.39
N CYS A 655 -1.85 -1.81 -17.61
CA CYS A 655 -2.08 -0.37 -17.41
C CYS A 655 -1.79 0.05 -15.97
N PHE A 656 -2.24 -0.75 -15.01
CA PHE A 656 -2.01 -0.54 -13.58
C PHE A 656 -0.51 -0.61 -13.23
N PHE A 657 0.18 -1.64 -13.71
CA PHE A 657 1.61 -1.84 -13.52
C PHE A 657 2.44 -0.68 -14.09
N VAL A 658 2.17 -0.25 -15.32
CA VAL A 658 2.89 0.83 -15.99
C VAL A 658 2.79 2.14 -15.21
N PHE A 659 1.59 2.48 -14.71
CA PHE A 659 1.40 3.66 -13.88
C PHE A 659 2.12 3.54 -12.53
N HIS A 660 2.04 2.37 -11.91
CA HIS A 660 2.68 2.12 -10.62
C HIS A 660 4.20 2.08 -10.68
N ASN A 661 4.79 1.57 -11.75
CA ASN A 661 6.22 1.65 -11.99
C ASN A 661 6.71 3.10 -11.98
N ARG A 662 5.95 4.01 -12.60
CA ARG A 662 6.27 5.43 -12.60
C ARG A 662 6.15 6.03 -11.19
N THR A 663 5.13 5.65 -10.43
CA THR A 663 4.98 6.04 -9.02
C THR A 663 6.17 5.60 -8.18
N ILE A 664 6.62 4.34 -8.32
CA ILE A 664 7.80 3.79 -7.66
C ILE A 664 9.04 4.59 -8.05
N SER A 665 9.28 4.76 -9.35
CA SER A 665 10.46 5.47 -9.86
C SER A 665 10.55 6.89 -9.33
N ALA A 666 9.48 7.66 -9.46
CA ALA A 666 9.45 9.04 -8.99
C ALA A 666 9.67 9.11 -7.47
N THR A 667 9.15 8.16 -6.70
CA THR A 667 9.35 8.09 -5.26
C THR A 667 10.79 7.77 -4.88
N VAL A 668 11.41 6.82 -5.57
CA VAL A 668 12.82 6.45 -5.34
C VAL A 668 13.72 7.64 -5.63
N LEU A 669 13.56 8.30 -6.78
CA LEU A 669 14.35 9.48 -7.16
C LEU A 669 14.17 10.63 -6.16
N ASN A 670 12.93 10.91 -5.74
CA ASN A 670 12.64 11.91 -4.73
C ASN A 670 13.26 11.56 -3.37
N SER A 671 13.20 10.30 -2.98
CA SER A 671 13.74 9.81 -1.70
C SER A 671 15.26 9.80 -1.70
N LEU A 672 15.91 9.52 -2.83
CA LEU A 672 17.37 9.59 -3.00
C LEU A 672 17.93 11.00 -2.79
N GLY A 673 17.16 12.04 -3.16
CA GLY A 673 17.53 13.44 -2.92
C GLY A 673 17.18 13.98 -1.53
N ASN A 674 16.34 13.27 -0.76
CA ASN A 674 15.85 13.72 0.56
C ASN A 674 16.51 12.92 1.70
N ASP A 675 16.89 13.60 2.78
CA ASP A 675 17.40 12.96 4.00
C ASP A 675 16.28 12.43 4.93
N VAL A 676 15.02 12.74 4.62
CA VAL A 676 13.84 12.41 5.44
C VAL A 676 12.76 11.76 4.57
N ALA A 677 12.27 10.59 4.99
CA ALA A 677 11.07 10.02 4.40
C ALA A 677 9.83 10.74 4.94
N LYS A 678 9.00 11.32 4.07
CA LYS A 678 7.72 11.92 4.46
C LYS A 678 6.67 10.81 4.56
N TYR A 679 6.13 10.58 5.76
CA TYR A 679 4.98 9.69 5.93
C TYR A 679 3.74 10.34 5.30
N LEU A 680 3.11 9.65 4.36
CA LEU A 680 1.79 9.98 3.83
C LEU A 680 0.83 8.93 4.35
N ALA A 681 -0.18 9.37 5.12
CA ALA A 681 -1.23 8.46 5.56
C ALA A 681 -1.97 7.97 4.31
N THR A 682 -2.03 6.64 4.12
CA THR A 682 -2.55 6.04 2.90
C THR A 682 -4.06 6.25 2.72
N GLY A 683 -4.79 6.57 3.81
CA GLY A 683 -6.25 6.50 3.80
C GLY A 683 -6.73 5.09 3.46
N ARG A 684 -7.99 4.76 3.75
CA ARG A 684 -8.61 3.49 3.30
C ARG A 684 -10.03 3.72 2.82
N PRO A 685 -10.25 4.60 1.83
CA PRO A 685 -11.57 4.77 1.25
C PRO A 685 -11.99 3.48 0.54
N ASN A 686 -13.29 3.23 0.52
CA ASN A 686 -13.89 2.17 -0.28
C ASN A 686 -13.56 2.38 -1.78
N SER A 687 -13.62 1.33 -2.60
CA SER A 687 -13.28 1.42 -4.02
C SER A 687 -14.30 2.19 -4.86
N ASN A 688 -15.48 2.49 -4.31
CA ASN A 688 -16.52 3.30 -4.94
C ASN A 688 -16.34 4.82 -4.76
N VAL A 689 -15.38 5.27 -3.93
CA VAL A 689 -15.17 6.69 -3.66
C VAL A 689 -14.59 7.40 -4.87
N HIS A 690 -15.34 8.38 -5.40
CA HIS A 690 -14.91 9.18 -6.53
C HIS A 690 -13.90 10.24 -6.12
N PHE A 691 -12.80 10.36 -6.87
CA PHE A 691 -11.82 11.43 -6.68
C PHE A 691 -12.02 12.54 -7.69
N SER A 692 -11.95 13.80 -7.24
CA SER A 692 -12.01 14.95 -8.15
C SER A 692 -10.76 15.08 -9.00
N PHE A 693 -10.88 15.69 -10.17
CA PHE A 693 -9.73 15.95 -11.04
C PHE A 693 -8.64 16.78 -10.35
N LEU A 694 -9.04 17.73 -9.50
CA LEU A 694 -8.11 18.55 -8.73
C LEU A 694 -7.28 17.69 -7.76
N SER A 695 -7.94 16.77 -7.06
CA SER A 695 -7.28 15.86 -6.12
C SER A 695 -6.24 14.98 -6.83
N MET A 696 -6.60 14.41 -7.99
CA MET A 696 -5.66 13.64 -8.80
C MET A 696 -4.51 14.49 -9.36
N TYR A 697 -4.80 15.72 -9.80
CA TYR A 697 -3.77 16.63 -10.31
C TYR A 697 -2.75 16.99 -9.23
N LYS A 698 -3.20 17.34 -8.02
CA LYS A 698 -2.30 17.63 -6.90
C LYS A 698 -1.38 16.45 -6.59
N MET A 699 -1.90 15.22 -6.66
CA MET A 699 -1.14 14.00 -6.37
C MET A 699 -0.13 13.65 -7.49
N TYR A 700 -0.54 13.74 -8.76
CA TYR A 700 0.23 13.17 -9.88
C TYR A 700 0.92 14.20 -10.80
N ARG A 701 0.71 15.51 -10.60
CA ARG A 701 1.27 16.59 -11.43
C ARG A 701 2.76 16.40 -11.70
N ASN A 702 3.56 16.28 -10.64
CA ASN A 702 5.03 16.29 -10.76
C ASN A 702 5.60 14.90 -11.05
N THR A 703 4.88 13.84 -10.67
CA THR A 703 5.35 12.46 -10.80
C THR A 703 5.02 11.88 -12.18
N HIS A 704 3.82 12.16 -12.70
CA HIS A 704 3.30 11.58 -13.95
C HIS A 704 3.02 12.65 -14.99
N TYR A 705 2.07 13.57 -14.74
CA TYR A 705 1.51 14.43 -15.78
C TYR A 705 2.53 15.36 -16.44
N ALA A 706 3.35 16.07 -15.66
CA ALA A 706 4.36 16.97 -16.21
C ALA A 706 5.40 16.22 -17.05
N VAL A 707 5.80 15.03 -16.61
CA VAL A 707 6.77 14.20 -17.34
C VAL A 707 6.15 13.58 -18.58
N GLY A 708 4.91 13.09 -18.48
CA GLY A 708 4.18 12.54 -19.62
C GLY A 708 3.93 13.58 -20.70
N LEU A 709 3.44 14.78 -20.35
CA LEU A 709 3.29 15.87 -21.30
C LEU A 709 4.62 16.28 -21.95
N LYS A 710 5.72 16.29 -21.18
CA LYS A 710 7.06 16.56 -21.73
C LYS A 710 7.46 15.50 -22.76
N LEU A 711 7.23 14.22 -22.47
CA LEU A 711 7.58 13.13 -23.40
C LEU A 711 6.65 13.08 -24.63
N LEU A 712 5.36 13.37 -24.50
CA LEU A 712 4.45 13.52 -25.65
C LEU A 712 4.86 14.68 -26.55
N LEU A 713 5.34 15.77 -25.97
CA LEU A 713 5.87 16.89 -26.73
C LEU A 713 7.14 16.49 -27.48
N VAL A 714 8.10 15.83 -26.82
CA VAL A 714 9.31 15.26 -27.45
C VAL A 714 8.94 14.31 -28.58
N PHE A 715 7.96 13.43 -28.36
CA PHE A 715 7.43 12.52 -29.38
C PHE A 715 6.84 13.27 -30.58
N THR A 716 6.05 14.32 -30.34
CA THR A 716 5.42 15.12 -31.40
C THR A 716 6.49 15.81 -32.27
N ILE A 717 7.56 16.32 -31.64
CA ILE A 717 8.72 16.86 -32.36
C ILE A 717 9.41 15.75 -33.17
N TYR A 718 9.67 14.60 -32.56
CA TYR A 718 10.27 13.45 -33.25
C TYR A 718 9.47 13.03 -34.49
N VAL A 719 8.15 12.84 -34.37
CA VAL A 719 7.29 12.42 -35.50
C VAL A 719 7.26 13.45 -36.62
N SER A 720 7.28 14.74 -36.27
CA SER A 720 7.22 15.82 -37.26
C SER A 720 8.56 16.08 -37.97
N MET A 721 9.69 15.71 -37.35
CA MET A 721 11.02 15.84 -37.94
C MET A 721 11.50 14.59 -38.69
N SER A 722 11.16 13.41 -38.18
CA SER A 722 11.64 12.15 -38.74
C SER A 722 10.85 11.77 -39.99
N LYS A 723 11.51 11.78 -41.14
CA LYS A 723 10.94 11.32 -42.42
C LYS A 723 10.75 9.79 -42.49
N ASP A 724 11.33 9.05 -41.55
CA ASP A 724 11.39 7.57 -41.52
C ASP A 724 10.65 6.92 -40.34
N VAL A 725 9.76 7.64 -39.65
CA VAL A 725 8.93 7.09 -38.54
C VAL A 725 8.27 5.77 -38.90
N ASN A 726 7.87 5.61 -40.17
CA ASN A 726 7.09 4.47 -40.67
C ASN A 726 7.91 3.19 -40.97
N LYS A 727 9.25 3.17 -40.82
CA LYS A 727 10.08 2.03 -41.25
C LYS A 727 10.69 1.21 -40.11
N THR A 728 11.37 1.83 -39.15
CA THR A 728 12.13 1.09 -38.11
C THR A 728 11.81 1.50 -36.66
N GLY A 729 11.29 2.72 -36.44
CA GLY A 729 11.02 3.25 -35.09
C GLY A 729 9.55 3.19 -34.63
N TYR A 730 8.60 2.80 -35.50
CA TYR A 730 7.16 2.88 -35.20
C TYR A 730 6.74 2.02 -34.01
N LEU A 731 7.09 0.73 -34.00
CA LEU A 731 6.63 -0.21 -32.99
C LEU A 731 7.16 0.12 -31.57
N PRO A 732 8.46 0.41 -31.37
CA PRO A 732 8.95 0.88 -30.07
C PRO A 732 8.24 2.15 -29.62
N MET A 733 8.09 3.14 -30.51
CA MET A 733 7.43 4.40 -30.20
C MET A 733 5.96 4.24 -29.84
N PHE A 734 5.24 3.32 -30.48
CA PHE A 734 3.85 3.00 -30.14
C PHE A 734 3.72 2.57 -28.68
N PHE A 735 4.59 1.66 -28.21
CA PHE A 735 4.56 1.19 -26.82
C PHE A 735 5.05 2.23 -25.81
N LEU A 736 6.05 3.05 -26.17
CA LEU A 736 6.52 4.15 -25.33
C LEU A 736 5.45 5.23 -25.17
N VAL A 737 4.78 5.61 -26.26
CA VAL A 737 3.65 6.55 -26.21
C VAL A 737 2.48 5.93 -25.45
N GLY A 738 2.18 4.64 -25.66
CA GLY A 738 1.19 3.91 -24.87
C GLY A 738 1.47 3.98 -23.37
N THR A 739 2.74 3.83 -22.97
CA THR A 739 3.19 3.98 -21.57
C THR A 739 2.91 5.39 -21.03
N VAL A 740 3.25 6.42 -21.81
CA VAL A 740 3.00 7.81 -21.42
C VAL A 740 1.52 8.15 -21.36
N VAL A 741 0.71 7.60 -22.28
CA VAL A 741 -0.75 7.72 -22.25
C VAL A 741 -1.31 7.06 -20.99
N CYS A 742 -0.80 5.89 -20.59
CA CYS A 742 -1.17 5.28 -19.32
C CYS A 742 -0.90 6.21 -18.13
N TRP A 743 0.24 6.91 -18.09
CA TRP A 743 0.55 7.86 -17.00
C TRP A 743 -0.45 9.02 -16.87
N ILE A 744 -1.18 9.36 -17.93
CA ILE A 744 -2.17 10.44 -17.93
C ILE A 744 -3.59 9.88 -17.71
N ALA A 745 -3.95 8.82 -18.42
CA ALA A 745 -5.32 8.32 -18.49
C ALA A 745 -5.72 7.38 -17.35
N VAL A 746 -4.76 6.61 -16.79
CA VAL A 746 -5.05 5.56 -15.80
C VAL A 746 -5.75 6.07 -14.53
N PRO A 747 -5.39 7.24 -13.95
CA PRO A 747 -6.10 7.77 -12.78
C PRO A 747 -7.61 7.94 -12.99
N ILE A 748 -8.04 8.24 -14.20
CA ILE A 748 -9.46 8.37 -14.56
C ILE A 748 -10.07 7.04 -14.95
N LEU A 749 -9.31 6.20 -15.66
CA LEU A 749 -9.74 4.86 -16.03
C LEU A 749 -10.22 4.06 -14.80
N PHE A 750 -9.47 4.17 -13.69
CA PHE A 750 -9.77 3.50 -12.42
C PHE A 750 -10.53 4.38 -11.43
N ASN A 751 -11.05 5.55 -11.83
CA ASN A 751 -11.91 6.38 -10.99
C ASN A 751 -13.37 5.90 -11.10
N PRO A 752 -14.01 5.50 -9.99
CA PRO A 752 -15.38 4.97 -10.04
C PRO A 752 -16.40 6.07 -10.40
N GLN A 753 -17.62 5.65 -10.75
CA GLN A 753 -18.78 6.52 -10.97
C GLN A 753 -18.55 7.64 -12.01
N PRO A 754 -18.44 7.30 -13.31
CA PRO A 754 -18.31 8.29 -14.37
C PRO A 754 -19.65 8.98 -14.64
N LEU A 755 -20.10 9.84 -13.71
CA LEU A 755 -21.38 10.53 -13.77
C LEU A 755 -21.24 11.96 -14.31
N TRP A 756 -22.26 12.44 -15.02
CA TRP A 756 -22.33 13.83 -15.49
C TRP A 756 -22.19 14.87 -14.37
N SER A 757 -22.76 14.61 -13.19
CA SER A 757 -22.64 15.47 -12.00
C SER A 757 -21.18 15.58 -11.54
N ASN A 758 -20.48 14.44 -11.47
CA ASN A 758 -19.09 14.35 -11.05
C ASN A 758 -18.14 15.03 -12.05
N LEU A 759 -18.38 14.84 -13.36
CA LEU A 759 -17.64 15.53 -14.42
C LEU A 759 -17.82 17.05 -14.31
N LYS A 760 -19.07 17.53 -14.22
CA LYS A 760 -19.36 18.96 -14.09
C LYS A 760 -18.69 19.57 -12.85
N SER A 761 -18.86 18.94 -11.70
CA SER A 761 -18.27 19.39 -10.43
C SER A 761 -16.74 19.46 -10.53
N SER A 762 -16.11 18.39 -11.03
CA SER A 762 -14.65 18.31 -11.18
C SER A 762 -14.09 19.36 -12.15
N VAL A 763 -14.78 19.61 -13.27
CA VAL A 763 -14.36 20.63 -14.24
C VAL A 763 -14.46 22.03 -13.64
N VAL A 764 -15.56 22.36 -12.95
CA VAL A 764 -15.75 23.67 -12.31
C VAL A 764 -14.72 23.89 -11.21
N GLU A 765 -14.51 22.90 -10.33
CA GLU A 765 -13.51 22.96 -9.26
C GLU A 765 -12.10 23.18 -9.84
N PHE A 766 -11.72 22.41 -10.86
CA PHE A 766 -10.38 22.49 -11.44
C PHE A 766 -10.17 23.77 -12.25
N LEU A 767 -11.18 24.24 -12.99
CA LEU A 767 -11.11 25.55 -13.65
C LEU A 767 -10.91 26.67 -12.62
N GLY A 768 -11.68 26.66 -11.53
CA GLY A 768 -11.52 27.59 -10.42
C GLY A 768 -10.09 27.59 -9.86
N PHE A 769 -9.50 26.40 -9.68
CA PHE A 769 -8.12 26.24 -9.22
C PHE A 769 -7.07 26.80 -10.19
N ILE A 770 -7.27 26.63 -11.50
CA ILE A 770 -6.31 27.06 -12.54
C ILE A 770 -6.33 28.58 -12.73
N ILE A 771 -7.52 29.19 -12.75
CA ILE A 771 -7.69 30.62 -13.10
C ILE A 771 -7.52 31.57 -11.92
N THR A 772 -7.66 31.08 -10.69
CA THR A 772 -7.59 31.92 -9.49
C THR A 772 -6.14 32.15 -9.08
N VAL A 773 -5.76 33.41 -8.86
CA VAL A 773 -4.46 33.78 -8.27
C VAL A 773 -4.66 34.56 -6.98
N PRO A 774 -3.82 34.33 -5.94
CA PRO A 774 -3.93 35.07 -4.69
C PRO A 774 -3.68 36.58 -4.88
N SER A 775 -4.54 37.39 -4.26
CA SER A 775 -4.46 38.86 -4.29
C SER A 775 -3.26 39.44 -3.53
N LYS A 776 -2.60 38.62 -2.69
CA LYS A 776 -1.40 39.00 -1.92
C LYS A 776 -0.25 38.03 -2.20
N PRO A 777 1.02 38.46 -2.00
CA PRO A 777 2.17 37.56 -2.03
C PRO A 777 1.98 36.39 -1.07
N CYS A 778 2.29 35.18 -1.56
CA CYS A 778 2.08 33.93 -0.82
C CYS A 778 3.18 33.68 0.22
N VAL A 779 4.37 34.25 0.02
CA VAL A 779 5.49 34.11 0.95
C VAL A 779 5.34 35.11 2.10
N GLN A 780 4.63 34.71 3.15
CA GLN A 780 4.50 35.44 4.42
C GLN A 780 5.25 34.71 5.56
N LYS A 781 5.56 35.45 6.63
CA LYS A 781 6.35 34.93 7.77
C LYS A 781 5.52 33.88 8.52
N ASN A 782 6.00 32.63 8.56
CA ASN A 782 5.42 31.48 9.28
C ASN A 782 4.04 30.95 8.80
N SER A 783 3.55 31.29 7.60
CA SER A 783 2.34 30.67 7.05
C SER A 783 2.68 29.51 6.11
N ALA A 784 2.01 28.36 6.28
CA ALA A 784 2.00 27.32 5.26
C ALA A 784 1.32 27.85 3.99
N PHE A 785 1.76 27.39 2.82
CA PHE A 785 1.06 27.68 1.56
C PHE A 785 -0.35 27.07 1.62
N SER A 786 -1.37 27.80 1.19
CA SER A 786 -2.77 27.37 1.26
C SER A 786 -3.14 26.27 0.25
N GLU A 787 -2.24 25.89 -0.67
CA GLU A 787 -2.45 24.87 -1.73
C GLU A 787 -3.80 24.98 -2.49
N ASN A 788 -4.41 26.16 -2.53
CA ASN A 788 -5.77 26.38 -3.03
C ASN A 788 -5.81 26.80 -4.49
N THR A 789 -4.68 27.25 -5.03
CA THR A 789 -4.55 27.73 -6.42
C THR A 789 -3.37 27.07 -7.12
N LEU A 790 -3.42 26.99 -8.46
CA LEU A 790 -2.29 26.50 -9.26
C LEU A 790 -1.02 27.34 -8.99
N TYR A 791 -1.21 28.64 -8.77
CA TYR A 791 -0.16 29.58 -8.38
C TYR A 791 0.58 29.09 -7.12
N GLU A 792 -0.15 28.87 -6.03
CA GLU A 792 0.43 28.49 -4.73
C GLU A 792 1.13 27.13 -4.81
N VAL A 793 0.49 26.15 -5.44
CA VAL A 793 1.04 24.79 -5.54
C VAL A 793 2.32 24.78 -6.37
N GLY A 794 2.36 25.50 -7.49
CA GLY A 794 3.58 25.61 -8.31
C GLY A 794 4.69 26.42 -7.64
N LEU A 795 4.34 27.51 -6.94
CA LEU A 795 5.31 28.30 -6.19
C LEU A 795 5.90 27.52 -5.01
N GLN A 796 5.07 26.81 -4.25
CA GLN A 796 5.53 25.93 -3.17
C GLN A 796 6.53 24.90 -3.70
N HIS A 797 6.21 24.24 -4.83
CA HIS A 797 7.10 23.28 -5.45
C HIS A 797 8.44 23.93 -5.87
N ALA A 798 8.41 25.11 -6.48
CA ALA A 798 9.63 25.84 -6.84
C ALA A 798 10.48 26.20 -5.59
N CYS A 799 9.83 26.63 -4.51
CA CYS A 799 10.50 26.93 -3.24
C CYS A 799 11.10 25.67 -2.60
N GLU A 800 10.38 24.55 -2.62
CA GLU A 800 10.85 23.26 -2.11
C GLU A 800 12.06 22.76 -2.90
N MET A 801 12.02 22.80 -4.23
CA MET A 801 13.16 22.39 -5.06
C MET A 801 14.40 23.24 -4.78
N HIS A 802 14.20 24.53 -4.53
CA HIS A 802 15.27 25.45 -4.20
C HIS A 802 15.89 25.18 -2.82
N SER A 803 15.08 24.89 -1.80
CA SER A 803 15.55 24.62 -0.43
C SER A 803 16.08 23.18 -0.24
N ARG A 804 15.60 22.22 -1.05
CA ARG A 804 15.88 20.78 -0.91
C ARG A 804 17.31 20.40 -1.25
N TYR A 805 17.89 20.98 -2.31
CA TYR A 805 19.21 20.56 -2.79
C TYR A 805 20.34 21.36 -2.12
N ARG A 806 21.41 20.66 -1.74
CA ARG A 806 22.66 21.32 -1.33
C ARG A 806 23.23 22.12 -2.51
N TRP A 807 24.01 23.16 -2.22
CA TRP A 807 24.59 24.02 -3.26
C TRP A 807 25.34 23.21 -4.34
N ASN A 808 26.16 22.22 -3.93
CA ASN A 808 26.86 21.32 -4.87
C ASN A 808 25.90 20.60 -5.83
N SER A 809 24.80 20.05 -5.33
CA SER A 809 23.81 19.35 -6.14
C SER A 809 23.11 20.30 -7.12
N ARG A 810 22.85 21.54 -6.71
CA ARG A 810 22.27 22.57 -7.60
C ARG A 810 23.25 23.05 -8.64
N ALA A 811 24.52 23.20 -8.29
CA ALA A 811 25.59 23.51 -9.25
C ALA A 811 25.68 22.39 -10.30
N VAL A 812 25.72 21.11 -9.89
CA VAL A 812 25.69 19.97 -10.81
C VAL A 812 24.44 20.01 -11.69
N HIS A 813 23.26 20.23 -11.11
CA HIS A 813 22.01 20.34 -11.88
C HIS A 813 22.07 21.48 -12.90
N PHE A 814 22.64 22.63 -12.53
CA PHE A 814 22.89 23.76 -13.43
C PHE A 814 23.84 23.40 -14.56
N PHE A 815 24.97 22.75 -14.27
CA PHE A 815 25.91 22.30 -15.31
C PHE A 815 25.27 21.27 -16.24
N CYS A 816 24.50 20.31 -15.72
CA CYS A 816 23.76 19.36 -16.54
C CYS A 816 22.73 20.06 -17.44
N HIS A 817 21.97 21.03 -16.90
CA HIS A 817 21.03 21.82 -17.70
C HIS A 817 21.74 22.73 -18.72
N LEU A 818 22.93 23.25 -18.41
CA LEU A 818 23.74 24.03 -19.32
C LEU A 818 24.19 23.18 -20.51
N VAL A 819 24.73 21.98 -20.23
CA VAL A 819 25.11 21.01 -21.27
C VAL A 819 23.90 20.60 -22.10
N TRP A 820 22.75 20.37 -21.46
CA TRP A 820 21.49 20.10 -22.16
C TRP A 820 21.08 21.24 -23.10
N CYS A 821 21.06 22.49 -22.61
CA CYS A 821 20.73 23.65 -23.43
C CYS A 821 21.74 23.82 -24.58
N TYR A 822 23.02 23.63 -24.31
CA TYR A 822 24.06 23.68 -25.32
C TYR A 822 23.87 22.61 -26.40
N ALA A 823 23.61 21.36 -26.02
CA ALA A 823 23.33 20.29 -26.96
C ALA A 823 22.07 20.55 -27.79
N LEU A 824 21.00 21.05 -27.15
CA LEU A 824 19.73 21.35 -27.79
C LEU A 824 19.86 22.50 -28.81
N VAL A 825 20.58 23.57 -28.45
CA VAL A 825 20.87 24.70 -29.35
C VAL A 825 21.84 24.28 -30.45
N GLY A 826 22.90 23.53 -30.13
CA GLY A 826 23.92 23.11 -31.08
C GLY A 826 23.43 22.08 -32.10
N SER A 827 22.39 21.30 -31.76
CA SER A 827 21.75 20.33 -32.67
C SER A 827 20.59 20.94 -33.47
N CYS A 828 20.33 22.24 -33.29
CA CYS A 828 19.19 22.91 -33.89
C CYS A 828 19.58 23.47 -35.27
N PRO A 829 18.77 23.23 -36.34
CA PRO A 829 18.99 23.90 -37.62
C PRO A 829 19.03 25.42 -37.47
N SER A 830 19.94 26.10 -38.17
CA SER A 830 20.13 27.56 -38.09
C SER A 830 18.84 28.36 -38.33
N LEU A 831 17.95 27.81 -39.14
CA LEU A 831 16.61 28.31 -39.45
C LEU A 831 15.74 28.60 -38.22
N ILE A 832 15.85 27.76 -37.19
CA ILE A 832 15.05 27.85 -35.97
C ILE A 832 15.55 28.99 -35.08
N LEU A 833 16.84 29.34 -35.17
CA LEU A 833 17.45 30.44 -34.43
C LEU A 833 17.07 31.82 -34.99
N GLU A 834 16.68 31.90 -36.27
CA GLU A 834 16.23 33.15 -36.89
C GLU A 834 14.98 33.72 -36.22
N VAL A 835 14.16 32.88 -35.59
CA VAL A 835 12.92 33.27 -34.89
C VAL A 835 13.18 33.85 -33.48
N CYS A 836 14.39 33.70 -32.94
CA CYS A 836 14.69 34.06 -31.55
C CYS A 836 14.48 35.56 -31.23
N TYR A 837 14.64 36.48 -32.19
CA TYR A 837 14.39 37.91 -31.94
C TYR A 837 12.91 38.21 -31.67
N ILE A 838 11.99 37.48 -32.32
CA ILE A 838 10.54 37.58 -32.09
C ILE A 838 10.22 37.12 -30.67
N LEU A 839 10.80 36.00 -30.24
CA LEU A 839 10.64 35.48 -28.87
C LEU A 839 11.17 36.45 -27.82
N MET A 840 12.29 37.12 -28.09
CA MET A 840 12.84 38.14 -27.20
C MET A 840 11.90 39.35 -27.08
N ALA A 841 11.32 39.82 -28.19
CA ALA A 841 10.34 40.91 -28.17
C ALA A 841 9.08 40.53 -27.36
N MET A 842 8.56 39.31 -27.56
CA MET A 842 7.44 38.77 -26.77
C MET A 842 7.78 38.66 -25.29
N PHE A 843 9.02 38.30 -24.96
CA PHE A 843 9.50 38.26 -23.58
C PHE A 843 9.58 39.64 -22.92
N VAL A 844 10.01 40.68 -23.65
CA VAL A 844 9.99 42.05 -23.13
C VAL A 844 8.55 42.49 -22.83
N LEU A 845 7.61 42.22 -23.75
CA LEU A 845 6.18 42.49 -23.54
C LEU A 845 5.63 41.72 -22.32
N HIS A 846 6.04 40.46 -22.15
CA HIS A 846 5.69 39.65 -20.99
C HIS A 846 6.18 40.25 -19.68
N VAL A 847 7.43 40.71 -19.62
CA VAL A 847 8.01 41.36 -18.43
C VAL A 847 7.31 42.68 -18.11
N ALA A 848 6.99 43.49 -19.12
CA ALA A 848 6.23 44.73 -18.95
C ALA A 848 4.81 44.42 -18.43
N GLY A 849 4.13 43.48 -19.07
CA GLY A 849 2.76 43.10 -18.73
C GLY A 849 2.63 42.45 -17.34
N THR A 850 3.59 41.63 -16.92
CA THR A 850 3.62 41.08 -15.55
C THR A 850 3.83 42.18 -14.50
N THR A 851 4.62 43.22 -14.81
CA THR A 851 4.78 44.37 -13.93
C THR A 851 3.49 45.18 -13.80
N ILE A 852 2.76 45.38 -14.91
CA ILE A 852 1.43 46.02 -14.91
C ILE A 852 0.45 45.18 -14.08
N TRP A 853 0.42 43.87 -14.28
CA TRP A 853 -0.44 42.96 -13.53
C TRP A 853 -0.23 43.03 -12.01
N GLU A 854 1.02 43.13 -11.56
CA GLU A 854 1.35 43.33 -10.14
C GLU A 854 0.85 44.68 -9.61
N LEU A 855 1.00 45.76 -10.38
CA LEU A 855 0.56 47.11 -10.00
C LEU A 855 -0.96 47.21 -9.80
N PHE A 856 -1.74 46.48 -10.60
CA PHE A 856 -3.21 46.46 -10.52
C PHE A 856 -3.76 45.47 -9.48
N GLY A 857 -2.92 44.93 -8.59
CA GLY A 857 -3.38 44.02 -7.53
C GLY A 857 -3.69 42.60 -8.02
N ARG A 858 -2.97 42.14 -9.05
CA ARG A 858 -3.00 40.76 -9.59
C ARG A 858 -4.39 40.29 -10.11
N PRO A 859 -5.11 41.05 -10.95
CA PRO A 859 -6.41 40.61 -11.44
C PRO A 859 -6.28 39.42 -12.41
N ASN A 860 -7.18 38.44 -12.30
CA ASN A 860 -7.17 37.22 -13.13
C ASN A 860 -7.26 37.51 -14.64
N ILE A 861 -7.96 38.57 -15.05
CA ILE A 861 -8.16 38.90 -16.48
C ILE A 861 -6.86 39.32 -17.18
N LEU A 862 -6.03 40.14 -16.53
CA LEU A 862 -4.75 40.56 -17.08
C LEU A 862 -3.78 39.37 -17.15
N LEU A 863 -3.85 38.46 -16.18
CA LEU A 863 -3.09 37.21 -16.23
C LEU A 863 -3.46 36.36 -17.44
N LEU A 864 -4.75 36.17 -17.71
CA LEU A 864 -5.22 35.42 -18.87
C LEU A 864 -4.76 36.07 -20.18
N MET A 865 -4.76 37.40 -20.27
CA MET A 865 -4.21 38.11 -21.44
C MET A 865 -2.71 37.83 -21.64
N LEU A 866 -1.92 37.80 -20.57
CA LEU A 866 -0.48 37.46 -20.65
C LEU A 866 -0.24 36.01 -21.09
N ILE A 867 -1.10 35.09 -20.66
CA ILE A 867 -1.03 33.69 -21.10
C ILE A 867 -1.38 33.58 -22.59
N LEU A 868 -2.43 34.27 -23.03
CA LEU A 868 -2.85 34.29 -24.44
C LEU A 868 -1.77 34.88 -25.35
N LEU A 869 -1.02 35.89 -24.90
CA LEU A 869 0.12 36.46 -25.65
C LEU A 869 1.09 35.35 -26.14
N TRP A 870 1.44 34.42 -25.26
CA TRP A 870 2.32 33.29 -25.61
C TRP A 870 1.61 32.24 -26.47
N GLY A 871 0.30 32.06 -26.30
CA GLY A 871 -0.52 31.20 -27.17
C GLY A 871 -0.59 31.68 -28.63
N PHE A 872 -0.56 33.00 -28.86
CA PHE A 872 -0.55 33.59 -30.20
C PHE A 872 0.84 33.69 -30.84
N THR A 873 1.91 33.46 -30.07
CA THR A 873 3.30 33.62 -30.55
C THR A 873 3.61 32.78 -31.80
N PRO A 874 3.19 31.51 -31.95
CA PRO A 874 3.38 30.74 -33.19
C PRO A 874 2.77 31.40 -34.43
N PHE A 875 1.59 32.03 -34.32
CA PHE A 875 0.93 32.72 -35.43
C PHE A 875 1.66 34.00 -35.80
N VAL A 876 2.17 34.74 -34.80
CA VAL A 876 2.98 35.94 -35.02
C VAL A 876 4.28 35.59 -35.72
N ILE A 877 4.93 34.49 -35.32
CA ILE A 877 6.13 33.97 -36.01
C ILE A 877 5.79 33.61 -37.46
N GLY A 878 4.69 32.88 -37.70
CA GLY A 878 4.27 32.52 -39.06
C GLY A 878 3.95 33.73 -39.94
N ALA A 879 3.34 34.78 -39.39
CA ALA A 879 3.00 35.99 -40.12
C ALA A 879 4.22 36.90 -40.42
N LEU A 880 5.26 36.85 -39.59
CA LEU A 880 6.45 37.68 -39.71
C LEU A 880 7.64 36.97 -40.39
N SER A 881 7.56 35.65 -40.59
CA SER A 881 8.56 34.88 -41.30
C SER A 881 8.43 35.11 -42.82
N THR A 882 9.52 35.52 -43.47
CA THR A 882 9.53 35.99 -44.87
C THR A 882 9.87 34.91 -45.90
N SER A 883 10.02 33.65 -45.49
CA SER A 883 10.53 32.58 -46.35
C SER A 883 9.42 31.63 -46.83
N ASP A 884 9.51 31.17 -48.09
CA ASP A 884 8.65 30.16 -48.71
C ASP A 884 8.81 28.79 -48.03
N TYR A 885 8.27 28.64 -46.82
CA TYR A 885 8.15 27.37 -46.12
C TYR A 885 6.81 26.73 -46.50
N THR A 886 6.73 26.20 -47.71
CA THR A 886 5.51 25.60 -48.26
C THR A 886 5.10 24.29 -47.57
N ASP A 887 5.99 23.66 -46.80
CA ASP A 887 5.65 22.57 -45.88
C ASP A 887 5.56 23.12 -44.44
N PHE A 888 4.37 23.58 -44.05
CA PHE A 888 4.01 24.07 -42.71
C PHE A 888 4.14 22.98 -41.63
N ALA A 889 5.37 22.62 -41.26
CA ALA A 889 5.59 21.66 -40.21
C ALA A 889 5.59 22.36 -38.85
N LEU A 890 4.61 22.01 -38.01
CA LEU A 890 4.33 22.55 -36.67
C LEU A 890 5.59 22.69 -35.77
N TYR A 891 6.63 21.87 -36.00
CA TYR A 891 7.87 21.90 -35.22
C TYR A 891 8.71 23.18 -35.40
N VAL A 892 8.64 23.85 -36.56
CA VAL A 892 9.41 25.07 -36.83
C VAL A 892 8.99 26.21 -35.88
N TYR A 893 7.76 26.16 -35.37
CA TYR A 893 7.21 27.15 -34.44
C TYR A 893 7.28 26.71 -32.98
N ILE A 894 7.06 25.42 -32.70
CA ILE A 894 7.06 24.89 -31.33
C ILE A 894 8.49 24.78 -30.78
N PHE A 895 9.44 24.32 -31.60
CA PHE A 895 10.81 24.07 -31.15
C PHE A 895 11.53 25.33 -30.63
N PRO A 896 11.51 26.49 -31.33
CA PRO A 896 12.12 27.73 -30.82
C PRO A 896 11.58 28.16 -29.44
N VAL A 897 10.26 28.06 -29.23
CA VAL A 897 9.61 28.43 -27.97
C VAL A 897 10.11 27.54 -26.83
N LEU A 898 10.36 26.26 -27.09
CA LEU A 898 10.92 25.34 -26.11
C LEU A 898 12.38 25.61 -25.80
N ILE A 899 13.21 25.86 -26.81
CA ILE A 899 14.60 26.29 -26.60
C ILE A 899 14.62 27.52 -25.70
N PHE A 900 13.77 28.51 -26.01
CA PHE A 900 13.69 29.74 -25.26
C PHE A 900 13.24 29.52 -23.82
N ALA A 901 12.24 28.66 -23.59
CA ALA A 901 11.78 28.30 -22.25
C ALA A 901 12.86 27.58 -21.42
N GLU A 902 13.64 26.67 -22.02
CA GLU A 902 14.75 25.98 -21.35
C GLU A 902 15.90 26.94 -21.03
N VAL A 903 16.23 27.88 -21.93
CA VAL A 903 17.23 28.93 -21.68
C VAL A 903 16.81 29.86 -20.54
N LEU A 904 15.53 30.27 -20.48
CA LEU A 904 15.00 31.03 -19.34
C LEU A 904 15.03 30.22 -18.03
N GLY A 905 14.80 28.91 -18.12
CA GLY A 905 14.96 27.98 -17.00
C GLY A 905 16.41 27.94 -16.48
N LEU A 906 17.38 27.89 -17.38
CA LEU A 906 18.80 27.94 -17.08
C LEU A 906 19.19 29.28 -16.44
N PHE A 907 18.70 30.40 -16.97
CA PHE A 907 18.90 31.73 -16.38
C PHE A 907 18.35 31.79 -14.95
N ARG A 908 17.13 31.29 -14.72
CA ARG A 908 16.55 31.21 -13.38
C ARG A 908 17.45 30.42 -12.43
N MET A 909 17.93 29.25 -12.86
CA MET A 909 18.80 28.41 -12.04
C MET A 909 20.15 29.08 -11.73
N PHE A 910 20.71 29.81 -12.69
CA PHE A 910 21.91 30.60 -12.48
C PHE A 910 21.69 31.69 -11.42
N VAL A 911 20.63 32.50 -11.57
CA VAL A 911 20.30 33.58 -10.64
C VAL A 911 20.07 33.04 -9.22
N THR A 912 19.36 31.92 -9.07
CA THR A 912 19.12 31.31 -7.75
C THR A 912 20.35 30.64 -7.15
N LEU A 913 21.28 30.15 -7.99
CA LEU A 913 22.56 29.59 -7.53
C LEU A 913 23.51 30.70 -7.03
N VAL A 914 23.56 31.83 -7.75
CA VAL A 914 24.43 32.97 -7.45
C VAL A 914 23.91 33.77 -6.24
N SER A 915 22.59 33.98 -6.14
CA SER A 915 21.99 34.74 -5.03
C SER A 915 22.39 34.22 -3.65
N GLN A 916 22.50 32.90 -3.50
CA GLN A 916 22.88 32.29 -2.23
C GLN A 916 24.35 32.49 -1.86
N VAL A 917 25.27 32.50 -2.83
CA VAL A 917 26.69 32.78 -2.57
C VAL A 917 26.86 34.22 -2.07
N ILE A 918 26.17 35.16 -2.72
CA ILE A 918 26.20 36.60 -2.37
C ILE A 918 25.56 36.85 -0.99
N ILE A 919 24.50 36.13 -0.64
CA ILE A 919 23.80 36.29 0.64
C ILE A 919 24.57 35.63 1.80
N VAL A 920 25.28 34.52 1.56
CA VAL A 920 26.10 33.81 2.58
C VAL A 920 27.43 34.51 2.87
N GLN A 921 28.06 35.16 1.87
CA GLN A 921 29.37 35.81 2.04
C GLN A 921 29.36 37.09 2.89
N LYS A 922 28.19 37.58 3.35
CA LYS A 922 28.12 38.86 4.07
C LYS A 922 28.59 38.85 5.53
N HIS A 923 28.95 37.72 6.17
CA HIS A 923 29.46 37.72 7.56
C HIS A 923 30.39 36.54 7.90
N PRO A 924 31.73 36.69 7.91
CA PRO A 924 32.67 35.59 8.15
C PRO A 924 33.01 35.28 9.62
N GLU A 925 32.61 36.12 10.60
CA GLU A 925 33.10 35.97 11.98
C GLU A 925 31.97 35.98 13.02
N MET A 926 31.58 34.82 13.57
CA MET A 926 30.76 34.78 14.80
C MET A 926 30.95 33.55 15.71
N SER A 927 31.46 33.84 16.91
CA SER A 927 31.28 33.15 18.20
C SER A 927 29.84 33.31 18.72
N ILE A 928 29.55 33.04 20.01
CA ILE A 928 28.25 33.01 20.77
C ILE A 928 27.08 33.89 20.24
N LEU A 929 27.34 34.98 19.53
CA LEU A 929 26.45 35.70 18.60
C LEU A 929 25.78 34.80 17.52
N SER A 930 26.31 33.59 17.25
CA SER A 930 25.66 32.52 16.48
C SER A 930 24.40 31.94 17.14
N ARG A 931 24.12 32.28 18.42
CA ARG A 931 22.81 32.05 19.06
C ARG A 931 21.74 33.07 18.64
N TRP A 932 22.13 34.22 18.09
CA TRP A 932 21.21 35.18 17.45
C TRP A 932 20.92 34.82 15.98
N LEU A 933 21.71 33.92 15.38
CA LEU A 933 21.61 33.53 13.96
C LEU A 933 20.30 32.78 13.60
N CYS A 934 19.60 32.13 14.53
CA CYS A 934 18.28 31.54 14.23
C CYS A 934 17.22 32.58 13.83
N PHE A 935 17.34 33.83 14.28
CA PHE A 935 16.40 34.90 13.91
C PHE A 935 16.71 35.49 12.52
N LYS A 936 17.98 35.42 12.07
CA LYS A 936 18.43 35.89 10.74
C LYS A 936 18.32 34.86 9.63
N VAL A 937 18.41 33.54 9.91
CA VAL A 937 18.13 32.48 8.94
C VAL A 937 16.72 32.64 8.36
N ASN A 938 15.74 32.95 9.20
CA ASN A 938 14.36 33.19 8.76
C ASN A 938 14.20 34.41 7.84
N ILE A 939 15.04 35.45 7.99
CA ILE A 939 15.01 36.64 7.11
C ILE A 939 15.65 36.31 5.76
N ILE A 940 16.79 35.60 5.77
CA ILE A 940 17.47 35.13 4.56
C ILE A 940 16.57 34.17 3.76
N GLU A 941 15.94 33.20 4.43
CA GLU A 941 15.03 32.25 3.80
C GLU A 941 13.80 32.95 3.20
N LEU A 942 13.30 34.01 3.86
CA LEU A 942 12.20 34.82 3.34
C LEU A 942 12.61 35.63 2.10
N THR A 943 13.80 36.24 2.09
CA THR A 943 14.35 36.97 0.94
C THR A 943 14.59 36.02 -0.25
N ASP A 944 15.05 34.80 0.02
CA ASP A 944 15.32 33.78 -0.99
C ASP A 944 14.01 33.23 -1.61
N LYS A 945 12.99 32.94 -0.80
CA LYS A 945 11.65 32.53 -1.30
C LYS A 945 10.97 33.61 -2.13
N ARG A 946 11.15 34.89 -1.78
CA ARG A 946 10.64 36.02 -2.60
C ARG A 946 11.32 36.14 -3.95
N LEU A 947 12.62 35.88 -4.03
CA LEU A 947 13.33 35.80 -5.32
C LEU A 947 12.79 34.65 -6.18
N VAL A 948 12.50 33.49 -5.57
CA VAL A 948 11.87 32.37 -6.26
C VAL A 948 10.47 32.73 -6.76
N GLU A 949 9.65 33.41 -5.95
CA GLU A 949 8.33 33.94 -6.36
C GLU A 949 8.45 34.90 -7.56
N PHE A 950 9.40 35.83 -7.49
CA PHE A 950 9.67 36.79 -8.56
C PHE A 950 10.05 36.11 -9.88
N LEU A 951 10.96 35.13 -9.83
CA LEU A 951 11.42 34.42 -11.03
C LEU A 951 10.35 33.47 -11.58
N TYR A 952 9.52 32.87 -10.73
CA TYR A 952 8.51 31.89 -11.13
C TYR A 952 7.56 32.41 -12.22
N PHE A 953 7.19 33.69 -12.17
CA PHE A 953 6.33 34.32 -13.18
C PHE A 953 7.11 34.91 -14.36
N ARG A 954 8.23 35.58 -14.05
CA ARG A 954 9.00 36.29 -15.06
C ARG A 954 9.74 35.37 -16.02
N THR A 955 9.98 34.12 -15.65
CA THR A 955 10.65 33.12 -16.52
C THR A 955 9.68 32.09 -17.10
N LEU A 956 8.42 32.46 -17.36
CA LEU A 956 7.37 31.63 -17.99
C LEU A 956 7.01 30.32 -17.28
N ARG A 957 7.53 30.05 -16.07
CA ARG A 957 7.30 28.77 -15.42
C ARG A 957 5.83 28.56 -15.08
N PHE A 958 5.16 29.60 -14.57
CA PHE A 958 3.71 29.53 -14.36
C PHE A 958 2.93 29.25 -15.65
N HIS A 959 3.39 29.75 -16.81
CA HIS A 959 2.70 29.53 -18.08
C HIS A 959 2.78 28.07 -18.49
N ILE A 960 3.94 27.44 -18.32
CA ILE A 960 4.12 26.00 -18.53
C ILE A 960 3.21 25.19 -17.61
N ASP A 961 3.14 25.58 -16.33
CA ASP A 961 2.28 24.92 -15.35
C ASP A 961 0.79 25.10 -15.67
N PHE A 962 0.38 26.27 -16.18
CA PHE A 962 -0.99 26.57 -16.63
C PHE A 962 -1.38 25.77 -17.88
N ILE A 963 -0.52 25.76 -18.90
CA ILE A 963 -0.73 24.98 -20.14
C ILE A 963 -0.82 23.50 -19.80
N GLY A 964 0.06 23.01 -18.92
CA GLY A 964 0.03 21.63 -18.45
C GLY A 964 -1.27 21.29 -17.73
N ALA A 965 -1.69 22.11 -16.75
CA ALA A 965 -2.94 21.90 -16.03
C ALA A 965 -4.17 21.90 -16.96
N THR A 966 -4.20 22.83 -17.92
CA THR A 966 -5.29 22.96 -18.90
C THR A 966 -5.34 21.77 -19.85
N SER A 967 -4.18 21.30 -20.32
CA SER A 967 -4.07 20.11 -21.17
C SER A 967 -4.59 18.86 -20.44
N ILE A 968 -4.21 18.69 -19.17
CA ILE A 968 -4.71 17.59 -18.35
C ILE A 968 -6.22 17.71 -18.13
N LEU A 969 -6.74 18.90 -17.83
CA LEU A 969 -8.19 19.11 -17.69
C LEU A 969 -8.95 18.69 -18.95
N LEU A 970 -8.48 19.09 -20.14
CA LEU A 970 -9.12 18.75 -21.41
C LEU A 970 -9.09 17.23 -21.68
N VAL A 971 -7.91 16.61 -21.55
CA VAL A 971 -7.74 15.16 -21.75
C VAL A 971 -8.62 14.39 -20.76
N ASN A 972 -8.59 14.77 -19.50
CA ASN A 972 -9.38 14.15 -18.44
C ASN A 972 -10.88 14.28 -18.68
N SER A 973 -11.33 15.45 -19.14
CA SER A 973 -12.73 15.69 -19.49
C SER A 973 -13.16 14.84 -20.68
N ALA A 974 -12.33 14.71 -21.71
CA ALA A 974 -12.63 13.89 -22.89
C ALA A 974 -12.73 12.40 -22.52
N ILE A 975 -11.77 11.88 -21.75
CA ILE A 975 -11.77 10.49 -21.28
C ILE A 975 -13.01 10.20 -20.43
N HIS A 976 -13.30 11.07 -19.45
CA HIS A 976 -14.45 10.90 -18.56
C HIS A 976 -15.76 11.00 -19.35
N PHE A 977 -15.88 11.92 -20.32
CA PHE A 977 -17.06 12.00 -21.20
C PHE A 977 -17.30 10.69 -21.98
N VAL A 978 -16.24 10.08 -22.52
CA VAL A 978 -16.35 8.76 -23.17
C VAL A 978 -16.88 7.71 -22.19
N PHE A 979 -16.39 7.69 -20.95
CA PHE A 979 -16.87 6.74 -19.94
C PHE A 979 -18.30 7.00 -19.49
N VAL A 980 -18.72 8.25 -19.39
CA VAL A 980 -20.13 8.60 -19.12
C VAL A 980 -21.04 8.02 -20.21
N LEU A 981 -20.63 8.13 -21.49
CA LEU A 981 -21.38 7.54 -22.60
C LEU A 981 -21.42 6.00 -22.51
N LEU A 982 -20.27 5.35 -22.26
CA LEU A 982 -20.19 3.89 -22.12
C LEU A 982 -21.04 3.37 -20.94
N GLU A 983 -21.08 4.13 -19.85
CA GLU A 983 -21.91 3.82 -18.69
C GLU A 983 -23.40 3.93 -19.01
N TYR A 984 -23.81 4.97 -19.75
CA TYR A 984 -25.20 5.16 -20.13
C TYR A 984 -25.71 4.13 -21.15
N ILE A 985 -24.82 3.64 -22.04
CA ILE A 985 -25.18 2.69 -23.09
C ILE A 985 -25.40 1.28 -22.54
N ALA A 986 -24.60 0.85 -21.54
CA ALA A 986 -24.67 -0.53 -21.04
C ALA A 986 -24.05 -0.78 -19.64
N GLY A 987 -23.77 0.27 -18.85
CA GLY A 987 -23.09 0.13 -17.55
C GLY A 987 -21.68 -0.47 -17.65
N LEU A 988 -21.07 -0.39 -18.84
CA LEU A 988 -19.86 -1.15 -19.18
C LEU A 988 -18.67 -0.71 -18.33
N HIS A 989 -18.51 0.58 -18.07
CA HIS A 989 -17.38 1.07 -17.28
C HIS A 989 -17.46 0.57 -15.84
N THR A 990 -18.62 0.69 -15.19
CA THR A 990 -18.87 0.14 -13.86
C THR A 990 -18.67 -1.37 -13.84
N ILE A 991 -19.10 -2.11 -14.86
CA ILE A 991 -18.87 -3.56 -14.97
C ILE A 991 -17.37 -3.87 -15.03
N PHE A 992 -16.60 -3.18 -15.87
CA PHE A 992 -15.17 -3.43 -16.03
C PHE A 992 -14.34 -2.99 -14.81
N VAL A 993 -14.70 -1.90 -14.14
CA VAL A 993 -13.91 -1.30 -13.06
C VAL A 993 -14.34 -1.75 -11.67
N LEU A 994 -15.63 -1.99 -11.43
CA LEU A 994 -16.15 -2.34 -10.11
C LEU A 994 -16.56 -3.81 -9.99
N ASN A 995 -16.76 -4.55 -11.08
CA ASN A 995 -17.17 -5.96 -11.01
C ASN A 995 -16.29 -6.88 -11.87
N PRO A 996 -15.10 -7.29 -11.37
CA PRO A 996 -14.24 -8.25 -12.07
C PRO A 996 -14.95 -9.59 -12.35
N ASN A 997 -15.99 -9.94 -11.58
CA ASN A 997 -16.78 -11.16 -11.75
C ASN A 997 -17.86 -11.05 -12.84
N ALA A 998 -18.33 -9.85 -13.20
CA ALA A 998 -19.27 -9.66 -14.31
C ALA A 998 -18.58 -9.78 -15.67
N ALA A 999 -17.31 -9.37 -15.78
CA ALA A 999 -16.48 -9.68 -16.95
C ALA A 999 -16.24 -11.21 -17.07
N ARG A 1000 -16.07 -11.91 -15.95
CA ARG A 1000 -16.07 -13.39 -15.92
C ARG A 1000 -17.43 -13.94 -16.33
N GLY A 1001 -18.54 -13.41 -15.84
CA GLY A 1001 -19.90 -13.83 -16.22
C GLY A 1001 -20.23 -13.61 -17.70
N LEU A 1002 -19.61 -12.62 -18.35
CA LEU A 1002 -19.72 -12.43 -19.80
C LEU A 1002 -18.93 -13.51 -20.56
N CYS A 1003 -17.71 -13.83 -20.13
CA CYS A 1003 -16.88 -14.88 -20.74
C CYS A 1003 -17.40 -16.31 -20.42
N GLN A 1004 -17.84 -16.53 -19.19
CA GLN A 1004 -18.46 -17.76 -18.71
C GLN A 1004 -19.84 -17.91 -19.33
N GLY A 1005 -20.63 -16.86 -19.47
CA GLY A 1005 -21.89 -16.85 -20.22
C GLY A 1005 -21.69 -17.15 -21.72
N ILE A 1006 -20.56 -16.73 -22.31
CA ILE A 1006 -20.17 -17.12 -23.68
C ILE A 1006 -19.72 -18.60 -23.74
N MET A 1007 -19.02 -19.12 -22.72
CA MET A 1007 -18.63 -20.54 -22.65
C MET A 1007 -19.80 -21.47 -22.29
N ASP A 1008 -20.71 -21.06 -21.42
CA ASP A 1008 -21.92 -21.76 -21.01
C ASP A 1008 -22.98 -21.74 -22.11
N ALA A 1009 -23.03 -20.66 -22.91
CA ALA A 1009 -23.80 -20.64 -24.16
C ALA A 1009 -23.27 -21.63 -25.21
N HIS A 1010 -22.00 -22.03 -25.12
CA HIS A 1010 -21.43 -23.11 -25.93
C HIS A 1010 -21.68 -24.50 -25.33
N TYR A 1011 -21.80 -24.61 -24.01
CA TYR A 1011 -22.08 -25.87 -23.30
C TYR A 1011 -23.57 -26.26 -23.36
N TYR A 1012 -24.49 -25.30 -23.31
CA TYR A 1012 -25.94 -25.56 -23.43
C TYR A 1012 -26.42 -25.78 -24.87
N LYS A 1013 -25.62 -25.44 -25.90
CA LYS A 1013 -25.95 -25.71 -27.31
C LYS A 1013 -25.70 -27.16 -27.74
N LYS A 1014 -25.16 -28.02 -26.86
CA LYS A 1014 -24.89 -29.45 -27.13
C LYS A 1014 -25.88 -30.42 -26.48
N LYS A 1015 -26.95 -29.93 -25.85
CA LYS A 1015 -28.04 -30.77 -25.30
C LYS A 1015 -29.41 -30.54 -25.98
N SER A 1016 -29.41 -29.89 -27.13
CA SER A 1016 -30.58 -29.83 -28.03
C SER A 1016 -30.20 -30.36 -29.43
N ILE A 1017 -29.86 -31.64 -29.48
CA ILE A 1017 -30.12 -32.55 -30.61
C ILE A 1017 -30.72 -33.80 -30.00
#